data_AF-A0A1I7ZNW8-F1
#
_entry.id   AF-A0A1I7ZNW8-F1
#
_cell.length_a   1.000
_cell.length_b   1.000
_cell.length_c   1.000
_cell.angle_alpha   90.00
_cell.angle_beta   90.00
_cell.angle_gamma   90.00
#
_symmetry.space_group_name_H-M   'P 1'
#
loop_
_entity.id
_entity.type
_entity.pdbx_description
1 polymer ?
#
loop_
_entity_poly.entity_id
_entity_poly.type
_entity_poly.pdbx_seq_one_letter_code
_entity_poly.pdbx_strand_id
1 'polypeptide(L)'
;MGAAESSDKQDQGHARGIDRDAQYRLYSLVDLHGGGELIPWIRHAIHKGDHSHIDRCIEEKLKDFMYNQGKGKMEAIAELVKRRNKERNAMLGALYRKKGKGKSGPNILEDFNQEGVNQGDLKKALKLLDGGGKGGRGESKYREITWKLDQRGQWGENLVGTCMIQGTMLHNKLAVKLMLRYPKMINDIFISEDHYGLSPLHLAIINEDAYMVNFLLSHGADVNQRCYGALFGCDDQKNSRTDSLEHEYVELSLKTNFTGKMYFGEYPLAFAACTNQFDCYRLLRARRADPNLKDTNGNTVLHLTVIHDKLEMLRLAYLSGGRFDIPNKQNLTPLTLAAKLGKRTLFDQILKLESQQGWVYRNASNVSYPLTKLDTINADGELNENSALSLVVYGGKPEHLEFLDGVLGELLDKKWEYFARKHWRRSFLAFCVYYVVFFMAFMNRPFSKTTNVITDGAISINGLYLNYTIPLKMNSSYLYRDTCHLWNYSGPGWFGYVRMICEPAVLIMVCVQLALEGRDIHRIGWNRWWQVLKYFPAKLLYKISLVLVICTVPFRLLCGFGPDMLLLDNWISLVAVILTTSHFLYYCRAIKFVGPFVLMVYTIILKDMIRFMMIYAIFLAGFSQGFFLIFLSCERENELVRSTDYENILKSPFEAILRVFIMTIGEFMVLYRELSACAENSPLMATIGKVMFFIYELFVSIMQFNLLIAMMTRTYEKIFETQNEYRRQWAMVCLMIEMTLKPEERRKAMLNYSIPFELDHKKRAINITKKILGEELTESEKEQKEKAAAVLREEKRQLLKKRLKNEMARRVGGRPTTSYFDTSPSPFKTASRARVGETRFADLLS
;
A
#
# COMPACT_ATOMS: atom_id res chain seq x y z
N MET A 1 20.68 20.60 9.74
CA MET A 1 21.23 19.95 8.52
C MET A 1 22.44 19.12 8.93
N GLY A 2 22.78 18.06 8.21
CA GLY A 2 23.90 17.17 8.54
C GLY A 2 24.55 16.61 7.27
N ALA A 3 25.85 16.33 7.33
CA ALA A 3 26.65 16.03 6.14
C ALA A 3 26.23 14.75 5.41
N ALA A 4 26.35 14.78 4.09
CA ALA A 4 26.41 13.61 3.22
C ALA A 4 27.53 13.88 2.20
N GLU A 5 28.68 13.25 2.40
CA GLU A 5 29.86 13.44 1.56
C GLU A 5 29.62 12.82 0.18
N SER A 6 29.63 13.64 -0.87
CA SER A 6 29.72 13.15 -2.26
C SER A 6 31.19 13.11 -2.67
N SER A 7 31.77 11.91 -2.69
CA SER A 7 33.20 11.67 -2.96
C SER A 7 33.71 12.38 -4.21
N ASP A 8 34.82 13.10 -4.09
CA ASP A 8 35.60 13.58 -5.23
C ASP A 8 36.02 12.43 -6.14
N LYS A 9 35.88 12.64 -7.45
CA LYS A 9 36.64 11.94 -8.47
C LYS A 9 37.33 12.96 -9.36
N GLN A 10 38.65 12.98 -9.29
CA GLN A 10 39.50 13.77 -10.17
C GLN A 10 39.54 13.12 -11.55
N ASP A 11 38.81 13.67 -12.53
CA ASP A 11 39.10 13.44 -13.95
C ASP A 11 39.85 14.65 -14.51
N GLN A 12 41.13 14.46 -14.82
CA GLN A 12 41.98 15.52 -15.37
C GLN A 12 41.74 15.68 -16.89
N GLY A 13 40.79 16.54 -17.25
CA GLY A 13 40.54 16.95 -18.64
C GLY A 13 40.79 18.44 -18.85
N HIS A 14 41.79 18.82 -19.64
CA HIS A 14 42.09 20.24 -19.93
C HIS A 14 40.98 20.92 -20.76
N ALA A 15 40.06 21.59 -20.07
CA ALA A 15 39.18 22.60 -20.66
C ALA A 15 39.30 23.90 -19.83
N ARG A 16 39.42 25.04 -20.53
CA ARG A 16 39.74 26.37 -19.97
C ARG A 16 39.00 26.66 -18.66
N GLY A 17 39.74 26.80 -17.57
CA GLY A 17 39.21 27.27 -16.29
C GLY A 17 38.76 28.72 -16.40
N ILE A 18 37.44 28.93 -16.54
CA ILE A 18 36.81 30.17 -16.10
C ILE A 18 36.68 30.04 -14.59
N ASP A 19 37.18 31.02 -13.86
CA ASP A 19 37.11 31.08 -12.41
C ASP A 19 35.64 31.11 -11.98
N ARG A 20 35.17 30.08 -11.27
CA ARG A 20 33.72 29.90 -11.03
C ARG A 20 33.16 31.00 -10.13
N ASP A 21 33.97 31.51 -9.22
CA ASP A 21 33.59 32.56 -8.27
C ASP A 21 33.45 33.92 -8.96
N ALA A 22 34.20 34.15 -10.06
CA ALA A 22 34.05 35.34 -10.89
C ALA A 22 32.71 35.40 -11.66
N GLN A 23 31.97 34.28 -11.73
CA GLN A 23 30.68 34.23 -12.41
C GLN A 23 29.53 34.82 -11.57
N TYR A 24 29.64 34.86 -10.23
CA TYR A 24 28.56 35.26 -9.33
C TYR A 24 28.97 36.42 -8.41
N ARG A 25 28.83 37.65 -8.91
CA ARG A 25 29.13 38.90 -8.17
C ARG A 25 28.41 39.06 -6.82
N LEU A 26 27.41 38.24 -6.51
CA LEU A 26 26.73 38.24 -5.21
C LEU A 26 27.68 37.78 -4.08
N TYR A 27 28.51 36.77 -4.33
CA TYR A 27 29.28 36.09 -3.27
C TYR A 27 30.51 36.88 -2.78
N SER A 28 30.95 37.92 -3.49
CA SER A 28 31.96 38.85 -2.97
C SER A 28 31.44 39.69 -1.79
N LEU A 29 30.14 40.00 -1.76
CA LEU A 29 29.52 40.79 -0.68
C LEU A 29 29.34 39.96 0.60
N VAL A 30 28.81 38.75 0.45
CA VAL A 30 28.66 37.72 1.49
C VAL A 30 28.81 36.36 0.82
N ASP A 31 29.79 35.59 1.29
CA ASP A 31 30.14 34.28 0.74
C ASP A 31 29.39 33.14 1.44
N LEU A 32 29.17 32.02 0.73
CA LEU A 32 28.53 30.81 1.24
C LEU A 32 29.32 30.17 2.41
N HIS A 33 30.65 30.35 2.48
CA HIS A 33 31.44 29.91 3.63
C HIS A 33 31.41 30.90 4.81
N GLY A 34 30.63 31.98 4.72
CA GLY A 34 30.46 32.99 5.78
C GLY A 34 31.51 34.11 5.77
N GLY A 35 32.26 34.24 4.68
CA GLY A 35 33.13 35.38 4.38
C GLY A 35 32.40 36.51 3.63
N GLY A 36 33.15 37.26 2.83
CA GLY A 36 32.64 38.38 2.03
C GLY A 36 32.78 39.75 2.70
N GLU A 37 32.79 40.80 1.88
CA GLU A 37 33.15 42.17 2.27
C GLU A 37 32.29 42.78 3.39
N LEU A 38 31.01 42.40 3.51
CA LEU A 38 30.09 43.01 4.49
C LEU A 38 30.26 42.43 5.91
N ILE A 39 30.86 41.24 6.04
CA ILE A 39 30.95 40.52 7.32
C ILE A 39 31.96 41.16 8.32
N PRO A 40 33.14 41.67 7.90
CA PRO A 40 33.99 42.49 8.75
C PRO A 40 33.28 43.77 9.26
N TRP A 41 32.50 44.44 8.40
CA TRP A 41 31.82 45.69 8.77
C TRP A 41 30.65 45.46 9.73
N ILE A 42 29.84 44.40 9.58
CA ILE A 42 28.78 44.11 10.56
C ILE A 42 29.39 43.69 11.91
N ARG A 43 30.53 42.97 11.90
CA ARG A 43 31.27 42.63 13.11
C ARG A 43 31.80 43.87 13.83
N HIS A 44 32.43 44.81 13.10
CA HIS A 44 32.89 46.09 13.65
C HIS A 44 31.73 46.93 14.22
N ALA A 45 30.63 47.03 13.48
CA ALA A 45 29.43 47.74 13.91
C ALA A 45 28.84 47.17 15.22
N ILE A 46 28.80 45.85 15.37
CA ILE A 46 28.33 45.18 16.60
C ILE A 46 29.29 45.42 17.78
N HIS A 47 30.60 45.50 17.56
CA HIS A 47 31.57 45.74 18.64
C HIS A 47 31.72 47.21 19.05
N LYS A 48 31.55 48.17 18.13
CA LYS A 48 31.72 49.61 18.42
C LYS A 48 30.42 50.41 18.52
N GLY A 49 29.29 49.84 18.11
CA GLY A 49 28.00 50.55 18.00
C GLY A 49 27.89 51.49 16.80
N ASP A 50 28.98 51.84 16.12
CA ASP A 50 28.94 52.65 14.89
C ASP A 50 28.35 51.85 13.72
N HIS A 51 27.16 52.25 13.30
CA HIS A 51 26.42 51.65 12.20
C HIS A 51 26.67 52.34 10.84
N SER A 52 27.24 53.55 10.83
CA SER A 52 27.33 54.42 9.65
C SER A 52 28.12 53.80 8.49
N HIS A 53 29.27 53.19 8.79
CA HIS A 53 30.18 52.59 7.81
C HIS A 53 29.51 51.49 6.98
N ILE A 54 28.71 50.61 7.62
CA ILE A 54 28.01 49.56 6.88
C ILE A 54 26.76 50.07 6.17
N ASP A 55 26.05 51.08 6.70
CA ASP A 55 24.92 51.69 5.98
C ASP A 55 25.36 52.33 4.66
N ARG A 56 26.47 53.09 4.66
CA ARG A 56 27.05 53.63 3.41
C ARG A 56 27.49 52.51 2.46
N CYS A 57 28.17 51.48 2.96
CA CYS A 57 28.65 50.37 2.13
C CYS A 57 27.48 49.59 1.48
N ILE A 58 26.38 49.39 2.23
CA ILE A 58 25.13 48.81 1.71
C ILE A 58 24.54 49.71 0.62
N GLU A 59 24.46 51.02 0.86
CA GLU A 59 23.91 51.96 -0.12
C GLU A 59 24.73 52.15 -1.39
N GLU A 60 26.05 52.06 -1.32
CA GLU A 60 26.91 52.16 -2.49
C GLU A 60 26.85 50.86 -3.30
N LYS A 61 26.99 49.70 -2.64
CA LYS A 61 27.15 48.42 -3.35
C LYS A 61 25.86 47.74 -3.79
N LEU A 62 24.74 47.86 -3.07
CA LEU A 62 23.51 47.14 -3.44
C LEU A 62 22.68 47.80 -4.55
N LYS A 63 22.87 49.11 -4.82
CA LYS A 63 22.11 49.84 -5.85
C LYS A 63 22.18 49.16 -7.23
N ASP A 64 23.34 48.64 -7.59
CA ASP A 64 23.59 47.97 -8.87
C ASP A 64 22.89 46.61 -8.99
N PHE A 65 22.58 45.94 -7.88
CA PHE A 65 21.99 44.59 -7.85
C PHE A 65 20.45 44.60 -7.81
N MET A 66 19.81 45.73 -7.47
CA MET A 66 18.36 45.81 -7.26
C MET A 66 17.63 46.50 -8.42
N TYR A 67 16.39 46.08 -8.69
CA TYR A 67 15.49 46.84 -9.56
C TYR A 67 14.99 48.11 -8.86
N ASN A 68 14.96 49.22 -9.59
CA ASN A 68 14.40 50.50 -9.13
C ASN A 68 14.92 50.95 -7.75
N GLN A 69 16.22 50.76 -7.49
CA GLN A 69 16.89 51.07 -6.21
C GLN A 69 16.20 50.42 -4.98
N GLY A 70 15.68 49.20 -5.15
CA GLY A 70 14.96 48.45 -4.10
C GLY A 70 13.44 48.65 -4.10
N LYS A 71 12.89 49.51 -4.97
CA LYS A 71 11.43 49.61 -5.18
C LYS A 71 10.85 48.40 -5.93
N GLY A 72 11.68 47.60 -6.59
CA GLY A 72 11.29 46.37 -7.29
C GLY A 72 10.69 46.59 -8.68
N LYS A 73 10.56 45.49 -9.45
CA LYS A 73 9.96 45.39 -10.78
C LYS A 73 8.85 44.32 -10.75
N MET A 74 7.81 44.49 -11.56
CA MET A 74 6.82 43.44 -11.87
C MET A 74 7.28 42.66 -13.11
N GLU A 75 7.45 41.35 -12.95
CA GLU A 75 7.90 40.42 -14.00
C GLU A 75 6.77 39.47 -14.41
N ALA A 76 6.74 39.01 -15.67
CA ALA A 76 5.74 38.03 -16.10
C ALA A 76 6.11 36.62 -15.64
N ILE A 77 5.17 35.89 -15.05
CA ILE A 77 5.40 34.53 -14.55
C ILE A 77 5.79 33.58 -15.70
N ALA A 78 5.30 33.82 -16.92
CA ALA A 78 5.72 33.09 -18.11
C ALA A 78 7.24 33.17 -18.36
N GLU A 79 7.93 34.24 -17.95
CA GLU A 79 9.38 34.42 -18.12
C GLU A 79 10.16 33.67 -17.04
N LEU A 80 9.69 33.72 -15.80
CA LEU A 80 10.20 32.92 -14.69
C LEU A 80 10.08 31.41 -15.00
N VAL A 81 8.94 30.99 -15.58
CA VAL A 81 8.72 29.61 -16.02
C VAL A 81 9.52 29.26 -17.29
N LYS A 82 9.74 30.19 -18.24
CA LYS A 82 10.70 29.98 -19.36
C LYS A 82 12.11 29.71 -18.81
N ARG A 83 12.57 30.47 -17.80
CA ARG A 83 13.87 30.26 -17.14
C ARG A 83 13.94 28.92 -16.40
N ARG A 84 12.93 28.59 -15.57
CA ARG A 84 12.80 27.30 -14.88
C ARG A 84 12.84 26.11 -15.85
N ASN A 85 12.19 26.22 -17.01
CA ASN A 85 12.24 25.22 -18.07
C ASN A 85 13.60 25.14 -18.79
N LYS A 86 14.33 26.26 -18.92
CA LYS A 86 15.68 26.29 -19.50
C LYS A 86 16.69 25.60 -18.59
N GLU A 87 16.63 25.88 -17.29
CA GLU A 87 17.45 25.22 -16.27
C GLU A 87 17.18 23.71 -16.25
N ARG A 88 15.90 23.29 -16.19
CA ARG A 88 15.50 21.87 -16.30
C ARG A 88 16.08 21.17 -17.53
N ASN A 89 15.93 21.78 -18.71
CA ASN A 89 16.40 21.20 -19.97
C ASN A 89 17.93 21.30 -20.17
N ALA A 90 18.65 21.96 -19.25
CA ALA A 90 20.10 21.87 -19.14
C ALA A 90 20.53 20.70 -18.22
N MET A 91 19.79 20.44 -17.13
CA MET A 91 20.01 19.27 -16.26
C MET A 91 19.61 17.95 -16.94
N LEU A 92 18.55 17.95 -17.76
CA LEU A 92 18.07 16.78 -18.49
C LEU A 92 18.86 16.53 -19.78
N GLY A 93 19.34 15.30 -19.95
CA GLY A 93 19.94 14.82 -21.20
C GLY A 93 18.98 14.93 -22.39
N ALA A 94 19.54 15.04 -23.61
CA ALA A 94 18.81 15.47 -24.81
C ALA A 94 17.51 14.70 -25.09
N LEU A 95 17.48 13.39 -24.85
CA LEU A 95 16.30 12.51 -25.05
C LEU A 95 15.15 12.79 -24.06
N TYR A 96 15.43 13.38 -22.90
CA TYR A 96 14.47 13.63 -21.83
C TYR A 96 13.99 15.09 -21.77
N ARG A 97 14.49 15.96 -22.66
CA ARG A 97 14.10 17.37 -22.70
C ARG A 97 12.61 17.55 -22.98
N LYS A 98 11.94 18.33 -22.12
CA LYS A 98 10.50 18.55 -22.20
C LYS A 98 10.20 19.88 -22.89
N LYS A 99 9.31 19.86 -23.87
CA LYS A 99 8.68 21.09 -24.40
C LYS A 99 7.72 21.64 -23.34
N GLY A 100 7.74 22.95 -23.12
CA GLY A 100 6.79 23.61 -22.22
C GLY A 100 5.35 23.50 -22.76
N LYS A 101 4.37 23.47 -21.84
CA LYS A 101 2.94 23.46 -22.19
C LYS A 101 2.33 24.86 -22.09
N GLY A 102 1.13 25.00 -22.64
CA GLY A 102 0.41 26.27 -22.71
C GLY A 102 0.99 27.24 -23.73
N LYS A 103 0.31 28.36 -23.97
CA LYS A 103 0.85 29.49 -24.73
C LYS A 103 1.21 30.60 -23.75
N SER A 104 2.42 31.15 -23.82
CA SER A 104 2.66 32.44 -23.16
C SER A 104 1.79 33.49 -23.85
N GLY A 105 0.93 34.17 -23.09
CA GLY A 105 0.28 35.39 -23.55
C GLY A 105 1.32 36.48 -23.86
N PRO A 106 0.95 37.54 -24.60
CA PRO A 106 1.83 38.68 -24.84
C PRO A 106 2.23 39.31 -23.50
N ASN A 107 3.52 39.58 -23.31
CA ASN A 107 4.00 40.23 -22.09
C ASN A 107 3.78 41.74 -22.21
N ILE A 108 2.73 42.24 -21.55
CA ILE A 108 2.34 43.67 -21.56
C ILE A 108 3.45 44.54 -20.92
N LEU A 109 4.38 43.95 -20.17
CA LEU A 109 5.48 44.64 -19.48
C LEU A 109 6.83 44.56 -20.20
N GLU A 110 6.92 43.94 -21.39
CA GLU A 110 8.19 43.76 -22.11
C GLU A 110 8.77 45.10 -22.60
N ASP A 111 7.91 45.96 -23.19
CA ASP A 111 8.28 47.30 -23.68
C ASP A 111 8.02 48.44 -22.66
N PHE A 112 7.49 48.14 -21.47
CA PHE A 112 7.04 49.16 -20.51
C PHE A 112 8.10 49.47 -19.45
N ASN A 113 8.71 50.66 -19.50
CA ASN A 113 9.63 51.10 -18.43
C ASN A 113 8.86 51.33 -17.12
N GLN A 114 9.30 50.64 -16.06
CA GLN A 114 8.70 50.67 -14.73
C GLN A 114 9.46 51.58 -13.74
N GLU A 115 10.48 52.30 -14.19
CA GLU A 115 11.23 53.25 -13.36
C GLU A 115 10.34 54.37 -12.83
N GLY A 116 10.49 54.71 -11.55
CA GLY A 116 9.66 55.71 -10.86
C GLY A 116 8.22 55.30 -10.53
N VAL A 117 7.63 54.34 -11.27
CA VAL A 117 6.22 53.92 -11.13
C VAL A 117 5.92 53.32 -9.75
N ASN A 118 4.76 53.66 -9.16
CA ASN A 118 4.28 52.98 -7.96
C ASN A 118 3.82 51.55 -8.28
N GLN A 119 4.71 50.59 -7.99
CA GLN A 119 4.46 49.15 -8.17
C GLN A 119 3.17 48.67 -7.49
N GLY A 120 2.76 49.28 -6.38
CA GLY A 120 1.50 48.95 -5.69
C GLY A 120 0.24 49.29 -6.50
N ASP A 121 0.30 50.31 -7.35
CA ASP A 121 -0.81 50.71 -8.23
C ASP A 121 -0.72 50.02 -9.59
N LEU A 122 0.49 49.81 -10.13
CA LEU A 122 0.71 48.96 -11.30
C LEU A 122 0.14 47.54 -11.08
N LYS A 123 0.36 46.97 -9.89
CA LYS A 123 -0.19 45.65 -9.48
C LYS A 123 -1.72 45.64 -9.39
N LYS A 124 -2.37 46.76 -9.05
CA LYS A 124 -3.84 46.91 -9.11
C LYS A 124 -4.31 47.00 -10.56
N ALA A 125 -3.65 47.82 -11.38
CA ALA A 125 -3.98 47.99 -12.80
C ALA A 125 -3.85 46.67 -13.58
N LEU A 126 -2.75 45.93 -13.41
CA LEU A 126 -2.55 44.61 -14.00
C LEU A 126 -3.64 43.62 -13.57
N LYS A 127 -4.04 43.62 -12.28
CA LYS A 127 -5.12 42.76 -11.78
C LYS A 127 -6.51 43.13 -12.34
N LEU A 128 -6.73 44.38 -12.75
CA LEU A 128 -7.93 44.81 -13.46
C LEU A 128 -7.88 44.39 -14.93
N LEU A 129 -6.74 44.60 -15.61
CA LEU A 129 -6.50 44.21 -17.01
C LEU A 129 -6.59 42.69 -17.22
N ASP A 130 -6.17 41.88 -16.26
CA ASP A 130 -6.34 40.42 -16.25
C ASP A 130 -7.81 39.96 -16.05
N GLY A 131 -8.79 40.88 -16.07
CA GLY A 131 -10.23 40.57 -15.97
C GLY A 131 -10.75 40.42 -14.54
N GLY A 132 -10.03 40.94 -13.53
CA GLY A 132 -10.31 40.76 -12.10
C GLY A 132 -11.59 41.40 -11.53
N GLY A 133 -12.63 41.64 -12.33
CA GLY A 133 -13.88 42.29 -11.92
C GLY A 133 -14.73 41.44 -10.97
N LYS A 134 -14.99 41.94 -9.74
CA LYS A 134 -15.87 41.41 -8.67
C LYS A 134 -15.66 39.95 -8.18
N GLY A 135 -15.05 39.05 -8.95
CA GLY A 135 -14.87 37.63 -8.60
C GLY A 135 -13.51 37.29 -7.97
N GLY A 136 -12.46 38.06 -8.24
CA GLY A 136 -11.18 38.08 -7.49
C GLY A 136 -10.31 36.80 -7.47
N ARG A 137 -10.74 35.68 -8.07
CA ARG A 137 -10.13 34.33 -7.94
C ARG A 137 -9.07 33.95 -8.97
N GLY A 138 -8.73 34.81 -9.93
CA GLY A 138 -7.58 34.58 -10.81
C GLY A 138 -6.25 34.71 -10.06
N GLU A 139 -5.33 33.78 -10.28
CA GLU A 139 -3.93 33.97 -9.88
C GLU A 139 -3.32 35.13 -10.70
N SER A 140 -2.50 35.97 -10.07
CA SER A 140 -1.86 37.10 -10.75
C SER A 140 -0.78 36.60 -11.71
N LYS A 141 -0.86 36.93 -13.01
CA LYS A 141 0.13 36.51 -14.02
C LYS A 141 1.50 37.18 -13.87
N TYR A 142 1.60 38.17 -12.99
CA TYR A 142 2.80 38.97 -12.76
C TYR A 142 3.24 38.89 -11.30
N ARG A 143 4.55 38.86 -11.08
CA ARG A 143 5.19 38.73 -9.77
C ARG A 143 6.12 39.89 -9.50
N GLU A 144 6.10 40.40 -8.26
CA GLU A 144 6.95 41.49 -7.82
C GLU A 144 8.31 40.95 -7.36
N ILE A 145 9.41 41.51 -7.89
CA ILE A 145 10.79 41.04 -7.67
C ILE A 145 11.69 42.23 -7.33
N THR A 146 12.49 42.12 -6.27
CA THR A 146 13.44 43.16 -5.85
C THR A 146 14.83 43.04 -6.48
N TRP A 147 15.37 41.83 -6.54
CA TRP A 147 16.76 41.59 -6.96
C TRP A 147 16.86 41.23 -8.45
N LYS A 148 17.80 41.84 -9.18
CA LYS A 148 17.99 41.67 -10.64
C LYS A 148 18.21 40.20 -10.99
N LEU A 149 17.48 39.70 -11.99
CA LEU A 149 17.47 38.29 -12.37
C LEU A 149 18.86 37.75 -12.75
N ASP A 150 19.74 38.60 -13.27
CA ASP A 150 21.07 38.24 -13.75
C ASP A 150 22.18 38.44 -12.70
N GLN A 151 21.85 39.00 -11.53
CA GLN A 151 22.80 39.30 -10.43
C GLN A 151 22.48 38.49 -9.16
N ARG A 152 21.82 37.33 -9.33
CA ARG A 152 21.49 36.37 -8.28
C ARG A 152 22.59 35.31 -8.15
N GLY A 153 22.62 34.61 -7.01
CA GLY A 153 23.52 33.49 -6.79
C GLY A 153 23.14 32.23 -7.60
N GLN A 154 23.91 31.16 -7.40
CA GLN A 154 23.75 29.88 -8.09
C GLN A 154 22.37 29.23 -7.85
N TRP A 155 21.74 29.47 -6.70
CA TRP A 155 20.39 28.98 -6.38
C TRP A 155 19.29 30.00 -6.72
N GLY A 156 19.63 31.07 -7.43
CA GLY A 156 18.71 32.15 -7.79
C GLY A 156 18.30 33.00 -6.58
N GLU A 157 19.09 32.98 -5.51
CA GLU A 157 18.89 33.70 -4.26
C GLU A 157 19.28 35.18 -4.35
N ASN A 158 18.86 35.94 -3.33
CA ASN A 158 19.32 37.30 -3.07
C ASN A 158 20.23 37.33 -1.83
N LEU A 159 20.85 38.47 -1.53
CA LEU A 159 21.80 38.63 -0.42
C LEU A 159 21.22 38.26 0.96
N VAL A 160 19.93 38.50 1.19
CA VAL A 160 19.22 38.07 2.40
C VAL A 160 19.13 36.55 2.46
N GLY A 161 18.82 35.89 1.34
CA GLY A 161 18.84 34.44 1.19
C GLY A 161 20.20 33.85 1.56
N THR A 162 21.30 34.37 0.99
CA THR A 162 22.68 33.94 1.30
C THR A 162 23.01 34.10 2.79
N CYS A 163 22.67 35.26 3.38
CA CYS A 163 22.84 35.48 4.82
C CYS A 163 22.05 34.47 5.67
N MET A 164 20.80 34.20 5.30
CA MET A 164 19.94 33.30 6.05
C MET A 164 20.32 31.82 5.88
N ILE A 165 20.83 31.40 4.72
CA ILE A 165 21.36 30.04 4.54
C ILE A 165 22.51 29.78 5.52
N GLN A 166 23.41 30.75 5.68
CA GLN A 166 24.57 30.60 6.59
C GLN A 166 24.19 30.72 8.08
N GLY A 167 23.01 31.29 8.40
CA GLY A 167 22.32 31.17 9.71
C GLY A 167 23.01 31.73 10.96
N THR A 168 24.27 32.18 10.89
CA THR A 168 25.01 32.68 12.05
C THR A 168 24.47 34.03 12.55
N MET A 169 24.68 34.34 13.84
CA MET A 169 24.18 35.58 14.47
C MET A 169 24.61 36.87 13.74
N LEU A 170 25.81 36.91 13.15
CA LEU A 170 26.29 38.04 12.35
C LEU A 170 25.46 38.21 11.07
N HIS A 171 25.19 37.10 10.37
CA HIS A 171 24.44 37.10 9.12
C HIS A 171 22.95 37.36 9.36
N ASN A 172 22.35 36.82 10.43
CA ASN A 172 20.96 37.14 10.80
C ASN A 172 20.79 38.63 11.17
N LYS A 173 21.77 39.24 11.86
CA LYS A 173 21.77 40.70 12.12
C LYS A 173 21.93 41.52 10.84
N LEU A 174 22.78 41.10 9.91
CA LEU A 174 22.92 41.74 8.60
C LEU A 174 21.62 41.62 7.77
N ALA A 175 21.00 40.44 7.75
CA ALA A 175 19.71 40.20 7.09
C ALA A 175 18.59 41.09 7.64
N VAL A 176 18.45 41.21 8.97
CA VAL A 176 17.52 42.14 9.61
C VAL A 176 17.78 43.59 9.16
N LYS A 177 19.04 44.04 9.18
CA LYS A 177 19.40 45.41 8.76
C LYS A 177 19.09 45.68 7.28
N LEU A 178 19.37 44.72 6.40
CA LEU A 178 19.02 44.76 4.98
C LEU A 178 17.50 44.84 4.75
N MET A 179 16.72 44.01 5.46
CA MET A 179 15.25 44.00 5.36
C MET A 179 14.60 45.27 5.92
N LEU A 180 15.16 45.88 6.96
CA LEU A 180 14.70 47.18 7.47
C LEU A 180 14.95 48.31 6.46
N ARG A 181 16.05 48.27 5.68
CA ARG A 181 16.33 49.28 4.64
C ARG A 181 15.48 49.07 3.38
N TYR A 182 15.25 47.81 2.98
CA TYR A 182 14.50 47.45 1.77
C TYR A 182 13.40 46.42 2.09
N PRO A 183 12.24 46.84 2.66
CA PRO A 183 11.22 45.93 3.20
C PRO A 183 10.59 44.99 2.15
N LYS A 184 10.66 45.33 0.86
CA LYS A 184 10.16 44.46 -0.21
C LYS A 184 10.93 43.14 -0.36
N MET A 185 12.19 43.07 0.08
CA MET A 185 13.00 41.85 -0.01
C MET A 185 12.47 40.70 0.86
N ILE A 186 11.63 41.00 1.85
CA ILE A 186 10.98 40.02 2.75
C ILE A 186 10.15 38.99 1.98
N ASN A 187 9.56 39.37 0.85
CA ASN A 187 8.70 38.53 0.01
C ASN A 187 9.32 38.16 -1.35
N ASP A 188 10.60 38.49 -1.56
CA ASP A 188 11.40 38.03 -2.69
C ASP A 188 11.68 36.52 -2.54
N ILE A 189 11.91 35.83 -3.67
CA ILE A 189 12.04 34.38 -3.71
C ILE A 189 13.30 33.92 -4.44
N PHE A 190 13.68 32.67 -4.17
CA PHE A 190 14.66 31.92 -4.95
C PHE A 190 14.05 31.54 -6.31
N ILE A 191 14.88 31.57 -7.35
CA ILE A 191 14.43 31.42 -8.76
C ILE A 191 14.98 30.15 -9.43
N SER A 192 16.01 29.50 -8.88
CA SER A 192 16.49 28.21 -9.42
C SER A 192 15.40 27.13 -9.39
N GLU A 193 15.43 26.18 -10.33
CA GLU A 193 14.45 25.09 -10.33
C GLU A 193 14.31 24.37 -8.97
N ASP A 194 15.41 23.99 -8.32
CA ASP A 194 15.39 23.21 -7.09
C ASP A 194 14.79 23.95 -5.90
N HIS A 195 14.94 25.28 -5.86
CA HIS A 195 14.52 26.12 -4.74
C HIS A 195 13.39 27.09 -5.10
N TYR A 196 12.80 26.99 -6.30
CA TYR A 196 11.84 27.97 -6.84
C TYR A 196 10.74 28.33 -5.84
N GLY A 197 10.59 29.62 -5.51
CA GLY A 197 9.55 30.10 -4.60
C GLY A 197 9.88 29.96 -3.10
N LEU A 198 11.06 29.44 -2.75
CA LEU A 198 11.58 29.50 -1.38
C LEU A 198 11.77 30.98 -1.00
N SER A 199 11.30 31.38 0.18
CA SER A 199 11.33 32.77 0.66
C SER A 199 12.07 32.88 2.01
N PRO A 200 12.46 34.09 2.46
CA PRO A 200 13.05 34.32 3.79
C PRO A 200 12.26 33.67 4.94
N LEU A 201 10.92 33.67 4.87
CA LEU A 201 10.07 33.02 5.88
C LEU A 201 10.23 31.50 5.91
N HIS A 202 10.45 30.85 4.77
CA HIS A 202 10.78 29.42 4.73
C HIS A 202 12.17 29.14 5.31
N LEU A 203 13.17 29.97 4.98
CA LEU A 203 14.53 29.82 5.52
C LEU A 203 14.59 29.99 7.05
N ALA A 204 13.86 30.96 7.61
CA ALA A 204 13.77 31.13 9.06
C ALA A 204 13.23 29.87 9.76
N ILE A 205 12.26 29.19 9.15
CA ILE A 205 11.69 27.93 9.65
C ILE A 205 12.67 26.78 9.45
N ILE A 206 13.35 26.67 8.31
CA ILE A 206 14.39 25.64 8.06
C ILE A 206 15.54 25.74 9.08
N ASN A 207 15.85 26.96 9.54
CA ASN A 207 16.87 27.24 10.56
C ASN A 207 16.37 27.15 12.01
N GLU A 208 15.07 26.91 12.20
CA GLU A 208 14.40 26.83 13.51
C GLU A 208 14.39 28.17 14.31
N ASP A 209 14.67 29.30 13.64
CA ASP A 209 14.76 30.63 14.26
C ASP A 209 13.37 31.28 14.42
N ALA A 210 12.70 30.94 15.51
CA ALA A 210 11.39 31.49 15.88
C ALA A 210 11.39 33.02 16.08
N TYR A 211 12.54 33.63 16.41
CA TYR A 211 12.65 35.09 16.53
C TYR A 211 12.63 35.74 15.15
N MET A 212 13.39 35.21 14.19
CA MET A 212 13.36 35.64 12.79
C MET A 212 11.98 35.42 12.16
N VAL A 213 11.31 34.29 12.45
CA VAL A 213 9.93 34.04 12.02
C VAL A 213 9.00 35.16 12.53
N ASN A 214 9.05 35.52 13.82
CA ASN A 214 8.22 36.61 14.35
C ASN A 214 8.60 37.98 13.77
N PHE A 215 9.88 38.25 13.51
CA PHE A 215 10.36 39.48 12.86
C PHE A 215 9.82 39.62 11.44
N LEU A 216 9.93 38.58 10.62
CA LEU A 216 9.41 38.56 9.24
C LEU A 216 7.89 38.75 9.23
N LEU A 217 7.18 38.07 10.13
CA LEU A 217 5.72 38.15 10.26
C LEU A 217 5.23 39.50 10.82
N SER A 218 6.04 40.24 11.57
CA SER A 218 5.71 41.60 12.01
C SER A 218 5.95 42.66 10.92
N HIS A 219 6.88 42.41 9.99
CA HIS A 219 7.21 43.31 8.88
C HIS A 219 6.50 42.99 7.55
N GLY A 220 5.50 42.10 7.56
CA GLY A 220 4.61 41.87 6.41
C GLY A 220 5.05 40.74 5.46
N ALA A 221 5.73 39.71 5.96
CA ALA A 221 5.95 38.48 5.19
C ALA A 221 4.63 37.78 4.83
N ASP A 222 4.53 37.28 3.59
CA ASP A 222 3.37 36.51 3.13
C ASP A 222 3.39 35.09 3.74
N VAL A 223 2.47 34.90 4.67
CA VAL A 223 2.21 33.67 5.41
C VAL A 223 1.84 32.50 4.49
N ASN A 224 1.28 32.79 3.31
CA ASN A 224 0.77 31.80 2.35
C ASN A 224 1.61 31.71 1.07
N GLN A 225 2.84 32.26 1.07
CA GLN A 225 3.79 32.14 -0.04
C GLN A 225 4.05 30.67 -0.38
N ARG A 226 3.86 30.27 -1.65
CA ARG A 226 4.14 28.90 -2.12
C ARG A 226 5.58 28.72 -2.60
N CYS A 227 6.25 27.67 -2.16
CA CYS A 227 7.52 27.17 -2.68
C CYS A 227 7.27 25.96 -3.58
N TYR A 228 7.65 26.04 -4.87
CA TYR A 228 7.50 24.98 -5.87
C TYR A 228 8.83 24.29 -6.24
N GLY A 229 9.87 24.48 -5.43
CA GLY A 229 11.22 24.00 -5.72
C GLY A 229 11.25 22.48 -5.94
N ALA A 230 12.00 22.02 -6.94
CA ALA A 230 12.08 20.60 -7.25
C ALA A 230 12.66 19.76 -6.09
N LEU A 231 13.56 20.33 -5.26
CA LEU A 231 14.07 19.70 -4.05
C LEU A 231 12.95 19.31 -3.07
N PHE A 232 11.96 20.19 -2.90
CA PHE A 232 10.87 20.08 -1.94
C PHE A 232 9.63 19.31 -2.46
N GLY A 233 9.70 18.74 -3.66
CA GLY A 233 8.69 17.82 -4.20
C GLY A 233 8.96 16.34 -3.86
N CYS A 234 7.97 15.47 -4.04
CA CYS A 234 8.15 14.03 -3.88
C CYS A 234 9.09 13.46 -4.95
N ASP A 235 10.05 12.61 -4.56
CA ASP A 235 11.09 12.06 -5.43
C ASP A 235 10.53 11.26 -6.61
N ASP A 236 9.43 10.53 -6.40
CA ASP A 236 8.72 9.77 -7.44
C ASP A 236 8.08 10.67 -8.52
N GLN A 237 7.76 11.92 -8.17
CA GLN A 237 7.17 12.88 -9.10
C GLN A 237 8.19 13.71 -9.87
N LYS A 238 9.44 13.85 -9.39
CA LYS A 238 10.47 14.75 -9.99
C LYS A 238 10.66 14.50 -11.48
N ASN A 239 10.84 13.23 -11.88
CA ASN A 239 10.98 12.85 -13.29
C ASN A 239 9.71 13.08 -14.12
N SER A 240 8.52 13.06 -13.50
CA SER A 240 7.23 13.28 -14.19
C SER A 240 6.91 14.76 -14.43
N ARG A 241 7.37 15.65 -13.54
CA ARG A 241 7.13 17.12 -13.50
C ARG A 241 7.05 17.81 -14.86
N THR A 242 5.99 18.58 -15.10
CA THR A 242 5.88 19.54 -16.22
C THR A 242 5.46 20.92 -15.71
N ASP A 243 5.77 21.96 -16.49
CA ASP A 243 5.31 23.33 -16.23
C ASP A 243 4.44 23.83 -17.41
N SER A 244 3.43 24.64 -17.11
CA SER A 244 2.67 25.42 -18.09
C SER A 244 3.13 26.88 -18.05
N LEU A 245 3.12 27.57 -19.20
CA LEU A 245 3.45 29.00 -19.29
C LEU A 245 2.33 29.92 -18.76
N GLU A 246 1.19 29.36 -18.39
CA GLU A 246 -0.04 30.10 -18.02
C GLU A 246 -0.17 30.33 -16.50
N HIS A 247 0.58 29.61 -15.66
CA HIS A 247 0.52 29.68 -14.19
C HIS A 247 1.87 29.36 -13.52
N GLU A 248 2.06 29.81 -12.27
CA GLU A 248 3.34 29.62 -11.55
C GLU A 248 3.54 28.19 -11.01
N TYR A 249 2.43 27.57 -10.60
CA TYR A 249 2.43 26.23 -10.01
C TYR A 249 2.78 25.14 -11.03
N VAL A 250 3.04 23.94 -10.51
CA VAL A 250 3.63 22.83 -11.25
C VAL A 250 2.56 21.81 -11.65
N GLU A 251 2.70 21.20 -12.81
CA GLU A 251 1.93 20.00 -13.14
C GLU A 251 2.68 18.75 -12.68
N LEU A 252 2.06 18.00 -11.76
CA LEU A 252 2.58 16.74 -11.25
C LEU A 252 1.66 15.57 -11.61
N SER A 253 2.22 14.36 -11.65
CA SER A 253 1.46 13.14 -11.90
C SER A 253 0.50 12.81 -10.73
N LEU A 254 -0.72 12.38 -11.04
CA LEU A 254 -1.74 12.07 -10.03
C LEU A 254 -1.40 10.84 -9.17
N LYS A 255 -0.61 9.90 -9.70
CA LYS A 255 -0.21 8.67 -8.99
C LYS A 255 1.13 8.89 -8.30
N THR A 256 1.13 8.76 -6.98
CA THR A 256 2.30 8.93 -6.12
C THR A 256 2.31 7.90 -5.01
N ASN A 257 3.50 7.64 -4.47
CA ASN A 257 3.72 6.97 -3.20
C ASN A 257 4.23 7.93 -2.11
N PHE A 258 4.39 9.22 -2.43
CA PHE A 258 4.89 10.29 -1.55
C PHE A 258 6.28 9.96 -0.97
N THR A 259 7.17 9.45 -1.82
CA THR A 259 8.54 9.11 -1.43
C THR A 259 9.42 10.35 -1.36
N GLY A 260 10.34 10.38 -0.40
CA GLY A 260 11.36 11.41 -0.26
C GLY A 260 11.31 12.17 1.07
N LYS A 261 12.49 12.55 1.59
CA LYS A 261 12.63 13.14 2.92
C LYS A 261 12.27 14.64 2.99
N MET A 262 12.31 15.35 1.86
CA MET A 262 12.23 16.82 1.79
C MET A 262 10.87 17.37 1.35
N TYR A 263 9.84 16.51 1.22
CA TYR A 263 8.53 16.92 0.72
C TYR A 263 7.74 17.72 1.76
N PHE A 264 7.91 19.04 1.79
CA PHE A 264 7.37 19.91 2.84
C PHE A 264 6.08 20.66 2.49
N GLY A 265 5.49 20.38 1.32
CA GLY A 265 4.12 20.82 0.97
C GLY A 265 3.92 22.33 0.83
N GLU A 266 4.89 22.99 0.19
CA GLU A 266 4.82 24.33 -0.41
C GLU A 266 4.61 25.54 0.50
N TYR A 267 3.98 25.44 1.67
CA TYR A 267 3.63 26.58 2.53
C TYR A 267 4.50 26.69 3.80
N PRO A 268 4.78 27.90 4.34
CA PRO A 268 5.52 28.07 5.59
C PRO A 268 4.96 27.28 6.77
N LEU A 269 3.62 27.27 6.93
CA LEU A 269 2.93 26.50 7.97
C LEU A 269 3.11 24.98 7.80
N ALA A 270 3.24 24.52 6.56
CA ALA A 270 3.50 23.12 6.25
C ALA A 270 4.96 22.74 6.53
N PHE A 271 5.93 23.60 6.20
CA PHE A 271 7.33 23.41 6.55
C PHE A 271 7.52 23.28 8.07
N ALA A 272 6.95 24.19 8.87
CA ALA A 272 7.03 24.14 10.33
C ALA A 272 6.36 22.88 10.93
N ALA A 273 5.34 22.35 10.27
CA ALA A 273 4.71 21.09 10.68
C ALA A 273 5.59 19.87 10.34
N CYS A 274 6.24 19.86 9.17
CA CYS A 274 7.15 18.78 8.75
C CYS A 274 8.42 18.73 9.62
N THR A 275 8.99 19.88 9.99
CA THR A 275 10.13 19.97 10.91
C THR A 275 9.76 19.77 12.39
N ASN A 276 8.47 19.68 12.72
CA ASN A 276 7.94 19.50 14.09
C ASN A 276 8.22 20.69 15.03
N GLN A 277 8.29 21.91 14.49
CA GLN A 277 8.55 23.15 15.25
C GLN A 277 7.24 23.77 15.77
N PHE A 278 6.88 23.44 17.01
CA PHE A 278 5.61 23.87 17.61
C PHE A 278 5.45 25.40 17.72
N ASP A 279 6.53 26.14 18.02
CA ASP A 279 6.43 27.58 18.25
C ASP A 279 6.41 28.39 16.95
N CYS A 280 7.19 27.99 15.93
CA CYS A 280 7.03 28.49 14.56
C CYS A 280 5.59 28.26 14.05
N TYR A 281 5.04 27.06 14.28
CA TYR A 281 3.66 26.73 13.91
C TYR A 281 2.62 27.61 14.62
N ARG A 282 2.78 27.83 15.93
CA ARG A 282 1.93 28.72 16.74
C ARG A 282 2.00 30.18 16.27
N LEU A 283 3.20 30.70 16.00
CA LEU A 283 3.41 32.08 15.51
C LEU A 283 2.74 32.29 14.15
N LEU A 284 2.89 31.35 13.22
CA LEU A 284 2.23 31.38 11.91
C LEU A 284 0.70 31.33 12.05
N ARG A 285 0.16 30.45 12.90
CA ARG A 285 -1.28 30.34 13.12
C ARG A 285 -1.87 31.58 13.80
N ALA A 286 -1.15 32.20 14.74
CA ALA A 286 -1.51 33.50 15.33
C ALA A 286 -1.59 34.62 14.28
N ARG A 287 -0.76 34.53 13.22
CA ARG A 287 -0.79 35.42 12.04
C ARG A 287 -1.78 34.95 10.95
N ARG A 288 -2.76 34.10 11.32
CA ARG A 288 -3.83 33.58 10.46
C ARG A 288 -3.39 32.68 9.30
N ALA A 289 -2.24 31.99 9.42
CA ALA A 289 -1.90 30.89 8.51
C ALA A 289 -2.99 29.79 8.54
N ASP A 290 -3.47 29.31 7.39
CA ASP A 290 -4.58 28.34 7.34
C ASP A 290 -4.10 26.88 7.11
N PRO A 291 -4.29 25.96 8.08
CA PRO A 291 -3.84 24.56 7.95
C PRO A 291 -4.63 23.72 6.94
N ASN A 292 -5.70 24.31 6.39
CA ASN A 292 -6.60 23.69 5.41
C ASN A 292 -6.26 24.07 3.95
N LEU A 293 -5.24 24.90 3.72
CA LEU A 293 -4.72 25.15 2.37
C LEU A 293 -4.14 23.86 1.77
N LYS A 294 -4.11 23.81 0.44
CA LYS A 294 -3.73 22.63 -0.34
C LYS A 294 -2.56 22.93 -1.24
N ASP A 295 -1.55 22.07 -1.22
CA ASP A 295 -0.41 22.12 -2.12
C ASP A 295 -0.77 21.63 -3.55
N THR A 296 0.22 21.60 -4.45
CA THR A 296 0.09 21.06 -5.81
C THR A 296 -0.39 19.60 -5.86
N ASN A 297 -0.19 18.77 -4.83
CA ASN A 297 -0.74 17.41 -4.72
C ASN A 297 -2.15 17.37 -4.09
N GLY A 298 -2.69 18.51 -3.66
CA GLY A 298 -3.95 18.63 -2.93
C GLY A 298 -3.84 18.28 -1.45
N ASN A 299 -2.64 18.00 -0.95
CA ASN A 299 -2.38 17.65 0.44
C ASN A 299 -2.48 18.91 1.33
N THR A 300 -3.09 18.76 2.50
CA THR A 300 -3.11 19.77 3.57
C THR A 300 -2.04 19.47 4.61
N VAL A 301 -1.81 20.37 5.57
CA VAL A 301 -0.85 20.19 6.68
C VAL A 301 -1.00 18.82 7.37
N LEU A 302 -2.25 18.37 7.59
CA LEU A 302 -2.53 17.07 8.22
C LEU A 302 -2.12 15.85 7.38
N HIS A 303 -2.09 15.96 6.05
CA HIS A 303 -1.56 14.91 5.18
C HIS A 303 -0.03 14.83 5.29
N LEU A 304 0.63 15.99 5.43
CA LEU A 304 2.09 16.09 5.49
C LEU A 304 2.63 15.60 6.85
N THR A 305 1.95 15.92 7.96
CA THR A 305 2.26 15.30 9.26
C THR A 305 2.08 13.78 9.26
N VAL A 306 1.19 13.25 8.41
CA VAL A 306 1.03 11.80 8.22
C VAL A 306 2.18 11.19 7.40
N ILE A 307 2.68 11.88 6.38
CA ILE A 307 3.82 11.43 5.57
C ILE A 307 5.12 11.44 6.41
N HIS A 308 5.33 12.48 7.21
CA HIS A 308 6.55 12.68 8.04
C HIS A 308 6.49 12.05 9.44
N ASP A 309 5.44 11.28 9.74
CA ASP A 309 5.26 10.56 11.01
C ASP A 309 5.24 11.45 12.27
N LYS A 310 4.64 12.65 12.17
CA LYS A 310 4.68 13.69 13.22
C LYS A 310 3.41 13.68 14.08
N LEU A 311 3.32 12.73 15.01
CA LEU A 311 2.12 12.46 15.81
C LEU A 311 1.69 13.65 16.69
N GLU A 312 2.61 14.29 17.41
CA GLU A 312 2.26 15.44 18.26
C GLU A 312 1.93 16.69 17.46
N MET A 313 2.60 16.91 16.32
CA MET A 313 2.24 17.99 15.40
C MET A 313 0.87 17.76 14.74
N LEU A 314 0.49 16.52 14.44
CA LEU A 314 -0.86 16.20 13.96
C LEU A 314 -1.93 16.56 15.01
N ARG A 315 -1.68 16.32 16.30
CA ARG A 315 -2.56 16.79 17.39
C ARG A 315 -2.66 18.32 17.42
N LEU A 316 -1.52 19.04 17.41
CA LEU A 316 -1.52 20.51 17.41
C LEU A 316 -2.23 21.09 16.18
N ALA A 317 -1.96 20.55 14.99
CA ALA A 317 -2.56 20.99 13.75
C ALA A 317 -4.09 20.80 13.74
N TYR A 318 -4.59 19.66 14.24
CA TYR A 318 -6.03 19.43 14.43
C TYR A 318 -6.65 20.43 15.42
N LEU A 319 -6.08 20.56 16.62
CA LEU A 319 -6.55 21.50 17.66
C LEU A 319 -6.53 22.97 17.19
N SER A 320 -5.65 23.31 16.25
CA SER A 320 -5.56 24.64 15.64
C SER A 320 -6.60 24.93 14.52
N GLY A 321 -7.45 23.95 14.19
CA GLY A 321 -8.51 24.04 13.17
C GLY A 321 -8.22 23.33 11.84
N GLY A 322 -7.26 22.41 11.79
CA GLY A 322 -7.08 21.51 10.64
C GLY A 322 -8.20 20.46 10.55
N ARG A 323 -8.71 20.17 9.35
CA ARG A 323 -9.84 19.24 9.14
C ARG A 323 -9.42 17.95 8.42
N PHE A 324 -9.82 16.80 8.97
CA PHE A 324 -9.60 15.48 8.37
C PHE A 324 -10.55 15.14 7.20
N ASP A 325 -11.76 15.71 7.15
CA ASP A 325 -12.75 15.49 6.07
C ASP A 325 -12.24 15.91 4.66
N ILE A 326 -11.13 16.66 4.55
CA ILE A 326 -10.60 17.18 3.29
C ILE A 326 -9.75 16.11 2.55
N PRO A 327 -10.07 15.75 1.29
CA PRO A 327 -9.24 14.83 0.50
C PRO A 327 -8.22 15.54 -0.41
N ASN A 328 -7.12 14.87 -0.75
CA ASN A 328 -6.11 15.30 -1.72
C ASN A 328 -6.47 14.95 -3.19
N LYS A 329 -5.57 15.19 -4.17
CA LYS A 329 -5.82 14.88 -5.59
C LYS A 329 -5.96 13.38 -5.91
N GLN A 330 -5.63 12.49 -4.97
CA GLN A 330 -5.90 11.04 -5.07
C GLN A 330 -7.23 10.64 -4.45
N ASN A 331 -8.05 11.60 -3.99
CA ASN A 331 -9.25 11.40 -3.21
C ASN A 331 -9.00 10.66 -1.87
N LEU A 332 -7.81 10.83 -1.28
CA LEU A 332 -7.44 10.31 0.04
C LEU A 332 -7.54 11.44 1.09
N THR A 333 -8.18 11.17 2.23
CA THR A 333 -8.07 11.98 3.46
C THR A 333 -6.85 11.57 4.29
N PRO A 334 -6.40 12.32 5.32
CA PRO A 334 -5.25 11.96 6.14
C PRO A 334 -5.35 10.58 6.79
N LEU A 335 -6.56 10.17 7.22
CA LEU A 335 -6.83 8.83 7.74
C LEU A 335 -6.53 7.73 6.70
N THR A 336 -7.06 7.88 5.48
CA THR A 336 -6.84 6.92 4.38
C THR A 336 -5.41 6.98 3.83
N LEU A 337 -4.73 8.11 3.96
CA LEU A 337 -3.30 8.25 3.63
C LEU A 337 -2.43 7.50 4.65
N ALA A 338 -2.74 7.58 5.94
CA ALA A 338 -2.05 6.80 6.98
C ALA A 338 -2.22 5.29 6.74
N ALA A 339 -3.43 4.86 6.35
CA ALA A 339 -3.73 3.50 5.93
C ALA A 339 -2.91 3.08 4.68
N LYS A 340 -2.85 3.90 3.62
CA LYS A 340 -2.06 3.63 2.39
C LYS A 340 -0.54 3.55 2.66
N LEU A 341 -0.04 4.34 3.61
CA LEU A 341 1.40 4.40 3.92
C LEU A 341 1.87 3.35 4.93
N GLY A 342 0.95 2.70 5.65
CA GLY A 342 1.28 1.75 6.74
C GLY A 342 1.55 2.42 8.10
N LYS A 343 1.07 3.65 8.34
CA LYS A 343 1.32 4.41 9.57
C LYS A 343 0.27 4.14 10.67
N ARG A 344 0.35 2.98 11.33
CA ARG A 344 -0.59 2.53 12.39
C ARG A 344 -0.76 3.56 13.51
N THR A 345 0.35 4.04 14.08
CA THR A 345 0.35 4.97 15.24
C THR A 345 -0.45 6.25 14.96
N LEU A 346 -0.25 6.84 13.78
CA LEU A 346 -0.99 8.00 13.30
C LEU A 346 -2.45 7.65 12.99
N PHE A 347 -2.72 6.51 12.35
CA PHE A 347 -4.08 6.05 12.05
C PHE A 347 -4.91 5.89 13.33
N ASP A 348 -4.39 5.20 14.35
CA ASP A 348 -5.03 5.07 15.66
C ASP A 348 -5.18 6.43 16.36
N GLN A 349 -4.24 7.36 16.18
CA GLN A 349 -4.33 8.70 16.77
C GLN A 349 -5.38 9.58 16.07
N ILE A 350 -5.51 9.51 14.74
CA ILE A 350 -6.58 10.19 13.99
C ILE A 350 -7.93 9.60 14.41
N LEU A 351 -8.06 8.28 14.47
CA LEU A 351 -9.29 7.63 14.95
C LEU A 351 -9.65 8.02 16.38
N LYS A 352 -8.68 8.18 17.29
CA LYS A 352 -8.94 8.71 18.65
C LYS A 352 -9.42 10.16 18.65
N LEU A 353 -8.99 10.99 17.70
CA LEU A 353 -9.42 12.40 17.57
C LEU A 353 -10.77 12.55 16.86
N GLU A 354 -11.11 11.63 15.95
CA GLU A 354 -12.41 11.57 15.25
C GLU A 354 -13.48 10.78 16.01
N SER A 355 -13.10 9.96 17.00
CA SER A 355 -14.05 9.13 17.75
C SER A 355 -14.83 9.90 18.80
N GLN A 356 -16.11 9.55 18.92
CA GLN A 356 -16.96 10.02 20.01
C GLN A 356 -17.02 8.95 21.12
N GLN A 357 -16.88 9.36 22.39
CA GLN A 357 -17.09 8.48 23.54
C GLN A 357 -18.58 8.51 23.93
N GLY A 358 -19.25 7.36 23.87
CA GLY A 358 -20.68 7.26 24.13
C GLY A 358 -21.01 7.02 25.61
N TRP A 359 -20.49 5.95 26.19
CA TRP A 359 -20.63 5.66 27.63
C TRP A 359 -19.36 5.05 28.21
N VAL A 360 -19.17 5.22 29.52
CA VAL A 360 -18.07 4.65 30.30
C VAL A 360 -18.64 4.03 31.57
N TYR A 361 -18.39 2.74 31.79
CA TYR A 361 -18.84 2.01 32.97
C TYR A 361 -17.73 1.10 33.50
N ARG A 362 -17.20 1.46 34.69
CA ARG A 362 -16.07 0.77 35.35
C ARG A 362 -14.88 0.58 34.41
N ASN A 363 -14.67 -0.64 33.93
CA ASN A 363 -13.54 -1.05 33.10
C ASN A 363 -13.96 -1.29 31.63
N ALA A 364 -15.06 -0.69 31.18
CA ALA A 364 -15.53 -0.74 29.80
C ALA A 364 -15.96 0.65 29.32
N SER A 365 -15.67 0.98 28.08
CA SER A 365 -16.18 2.17 27.40
C SER A 365 -16.66 1.84 26.00
N ASN A 366 -17.79 2.42 25.61
CA ASN A 366 -18.27 2.38 24.24
C ASN A 366 -17.73 3.60 23.49
N VAL A 367 -17.03 3.34 22.38
CA VAL A 367 -16.43 4.37 21.53
C VAL A 367 -16.95 4.21 20.10
N SER A 368 -17.48 5.30 19.55
CA SER A 368 -18.12 5.36 18.24
C SER A 368 -17.13 5.92 17.21
N TYR A 369 -16.77 5.13 16.20
CA TYR A 369 -15.84 5.51 15.13
C TYR A 369 -16.58 5.79 13.81
N PRO A 370 -16.36 6.94 13.15
CA PRO A 370 -17.07 7.30 11.92
C PRO A 370 -16.68 6.41 10.74
N LEU A 371 -17.67 5.83 10.07
CA LEU A 371 -17.47 4.84 9.00
C LEU A 371 -17.14 5.45 7.63
N THR A 372 -17.38 6.74 7.42
CA THR A 372 -17.36 7.44 6.12
C THR A 372 -16.07 7.31 5.30
N LYS A 373 -14.94 7.00 5.95
CA LYS A 373 -13.64 6.71 5.31
C LYS A 373 -12.98 5.42 5.80
N LEU A 374 -13.55 4.74 6.80
CA LEU A 374 -13.13 3.41 7.24
C LEU A 374 -13.71 2.32 6.34
N ASP A 375 -14.99 2.41 6.01
CA ASP A 375 -15.76 1.38 5.32
C ASP A 375 -15.59 1.45 3.80
N THR A 376 -15.59 0.28 3.16
CA THR A 376 -15.69 0.08 1.71
C THR A 376 -17.09 0.41 1.18
N ILE A 377 -18.12 0.48 2.04
CA ILE A 377 -19.50 0.80 1.65
C ILE A 377 -19.79 2.29 1.90
N ASN A 378 -20.17 3.04 0.86
CA ASN A 378 -20.68 4.41 0.97
C ASN A 378 -22.13 4.42 1.51
N ALA A 379 -22.60 5.58 1.98
CA ALA A 379 -23.97 5.75 2.51
C ALA A 379 -25.08 5.26 1.55
N ASP A 380 -24.82 5.33 0.25
CA ASP A 380 -25.72 4.97 -0.84
C ASP A 380 -25.65 3.48 -1.25
N GLY A 381 -24.66 2.72 -0.76
CA GLY A 381 -24.41 1.32 -1.10
C GLY A 381 -23.37 1.09 -2.22
N GLU A 382 -22.80 2.17 -2.76
CA GLU A 382 -21.65 2.13 -3.68
C GLU A 382 -20.36 1.70 -2.97
N LEU A 383 -19.36 1.27 -3.75
CA LEU A 383 -18.06 0.82 -3.25
C LEU A 383 -17.00 1.93 -3.31
N ASN A 384 -16.31 2.15 -2.20
CA ASN A 384 -15.24 3.12 -2.04
C ASN A 384 -13.86 2.44 -2.08
N GLU A 385 -13.19 2.48 -3.24
CA GLU A 385 -11.83 1.95 -3.43
C GLU A 385 -10.80 2.59 -2.48
N ASN A 386 -11.03 3.84 -2.08
CA ASN A 386 -10.17 4.65 -1.22
C ASN A 386 -10.48 4.51 0.28
N SER A 387 -11.29 3.53 0.70
CA SER A 387 -11.51 3.27 2.12
C SER A 387 -10.22 2.83 2.83
N ALA A 388 -10.09 3.10 4.12
CA ALA A 388 -8.98 2.57 4.90
C ALA A 388 -8.93 1.03 4.86
N LEU A 389 -10.08 0.36 4.88
CA LEU A 389 -10.16 -1.10 4.85
C LEU A 389 -9.65 -1.70 3.54
N SER A 390 -10.03 -1.15 2.38
CA SER A 390 -9.51 -1.62 1.08
C SER A 390 -8.01 -1.34 0.93
N LEU A 391 -7.54 -0.16 1.34
CA LEU A 391 -6.12 0.21 1.27
C LEU A 391 -5.23 -0.68 2.15
N VAL A 392 -5.69 -1.02 3.36
CA VAL A 392 -5.01 -1.97 4.25
C VAL A 392 -5.03 -3.39 3.70
N VAL A 393 -6.19 -3.89 3.25
CA VAL A 393 -6.35 -5.30 2.84
C VAL A 393 -5.60 -5.62 1.55
N TYR A 394 -5.55 -4.69 0.59
CA TYR A 394 -4.71 -4.82 -0.62
C TYR A 394 -3.29 -4.26 -0.43
N GLY A 395 -2.94 -3.79 0.77
CA GLY A 395 -1.63 -3.29 1.15
C GLY A 395 -0.55 -4.37 1.06
N GLY A 396 0.51 -4.08 0.28
CA GLY A 396 1.59 -5.03 0.02
C GLY A 396 2.64 -5.14 1.13
N LYS A 397 2.86 -4.07 1.90
CA LYS A 397 3.87 -4.01 2.98
C LYS A 397 3.40 -4.72 4.27
N PRO A 398 4.30 -5.21 5.15
CA PRO A 398 3.92 -5.89 6.39
C PRO A 398 3.21 -5.02 7.43
N GLU A 399 3.47 -3.70 7.51
CA GLU A 399 2.88 -2.84 8.56
C GLU A 399 1.35 -2.78 8.44
N HIS A 400 0.78 -3.02 7.25
CA HIS A 400 -0.67 -3.11 7.05
C HIS A 400 -1.32 -4.29 7.80
N LEU A 401 -0.56 -5.35 8.12
CA LEU A 401 -1.10 -6.51 8.84
C LEU A 401 -1.57 -6.12 10.24
N GLU A 402 -0.79 -5.27 10.93
CA GLU A 402 -1.08 -4.81 12.29
C GLU A 402 -2.44 -4.10 12.38
N PHE A 403 -2.84 -3.33 11.36
CA PHE A 403 -4.10 -2.57 11.33
C PHE A 403 -5.35 -3.46 11.51
N LEU A 404 -5.23 -4.76 11.23
CA LEU A 404 -6.31 -5.74 11.41
C LEU A 404 -6.46 -6.19 12.89
N ASP A 405 -5.54 -5.79 13.76
CA ASP A 405 -5.56 -6.04 15.21
C ASP A 405 -6.08 -4.80 15.97
N GLY A 406 -7.20 -4.26 15.49
CA GLY A 406 -7.83 -3.05 16.00
C GLY A 406 -9.20 -2.79 15.36
N VAL A 407 -9.56 -1.52 15.19
CA VAL A 407 -10.89 -1.07 14.72
C VAL A 407 -11.31 -1.72 13.39
N LEU A 408 -10.37 -1.95 12.47
CA LEU A 408 -10.67 -2.63 11.19
C LEU A 408 -10.93 -4.13 11.36
N GLY A 409 -10.32 -4.79 12.35
CA GLY A 409 -10.60 -6.18 12.69
C GLY A 409 -12.03 -6.36 13.22
N GLU A 410 -12.43 -5.52 14.18
CA GLU A 410 -13.80 -5.53 14.74
C GLU A 410 -14.86 -5.23 13.66
N LEU A 411 -14.58 -4.29 12.75
CA LEU A 411 -15.43 -4.03 11.58
C LEU A 411 -15.57 -5.26 10.67
N LEU A 412 -14.47 -5.97 10.39
CA LEU A 412 -14.49 -7.20 9.61
C LEU A 412 -15.24 -8.34 10.31
N ASP A 413 -15.09 -8.50 11.63
CA ASP A 413 -15.85 -9.48 12.42
C ASP A 413 -17.36 -9.20 12.34
N LYS A 414 -17.78 -7.93 12.44
CA LYS A 414 -19.20 -7.56 12.25
C LYS A 414 -19.68 -7.83 10.82
N LYS A 415 -18.90 -7.51 9.78
CA LYS A 415 -19.22 -7.89 8.38
C LYS A 415 -19.36 -9.41 8.21
N TRP A 416 -18.49 -10.18 8.88
CA TRP A 416 -18.53 -11.64 8.88
C TRP A 416 -19.78 -12.18 9.57
N GLU A 417 -20.14 -11.67 10.75
CA GLU A 417 -21.36 -12.02 11.49
C GLU A 417 -22.64 -11.75 10.68
N TYR A 418 -22.82 -10.54 10.16
CA TYR A 418 -24.10 -10.12 9.58
C TYR A 418 -24.38 -10.64 8.17
N PHE A 419 -23.36 -10.78 7.30
CA PHE A 419 -23.59 -11.26 5.92
C PHE A 419 -22.59 -12.31 5.43
N ALA A 420 -21.28 -12.10 5.60
CA ALA A 420 -20.31 -12.88 4.85
C ALA A 420 -20.27 -14.35 5.27
N ARG A 421 -20.45 -14.68 6.56
CA ARG A 421 -20.58 -16.08 7.06
C ARG A 421 -21.77 -16.81 6.42
N LYS A 422 -22.92 -16.15 6.27
CA LYS A 422 -24.13 -16.72 5.65
C LYS A 422 -23.93 -16.96 4.15
N HIS A 423 -23.35 -15.99 3.45
CA HIS A 423 -23.10 -16.07 2.01
C HIS A 423 -22.01 -17.10 1.68
N TRP A 424 -20.91 -17.11 2.44
CA TRP A 424 -19.83 -18.09 2.33
C TRP A 424 -20.35 -19.51 2.53
N ARG A 425 -21.14 -19.77 3.58
CA ARG A 425 -21.74 -21.09 3.83
C ARG A 425 -22.67 -21.54 2.69
N ARG A 426 -23.46 -20.64 2.11
CA ARG A 426 -24.32 -20.94 0.95
C ARG A 426 -23.48 -21.27 -0.30
N SER A 427 -22.42 -20.50 -0.56
CA SER A 427 -21.50 -20.70 -1.68
C SER A 427 -20.75 -22.04 -1.56
N PHE A 428 -20.26 -22.37 -0.36
CA PHE A 428 -19.57 -23.63 -0.08
C PHE A 428 -20.51 -24.84 -0.28
N LEU A 429 -21.71 -24.81 0.30
CA LEU A 429 -22.68 -25.89 0.13
C LEU A 429 -23.09 -26.09 -1.34
N ALA A 430 -23.33 -25.00 -2.08
CA ALA A 430 -23.64 -25.07 -3.51
C ALA A 430 -22.47 -25.64 -4.33
N PHE A 431 -21.22 -25.28 -4.00
CA PHE A 431 -20.04 -25.86 -4.62
C PHE A 431 -19.88 -27.35 -4.29
N CYS A 432 -20.14 -27.79 -3.06
CA CYS A 432 -20.12 -29.21 -2.71
C CYS A 432 -21.16 -30.02 -3.51
N VAL A 433 -22.38 -29.50 -3.68
CA VAL A 433 -23.41 -30.15 -4.52
C VAL A 433 -22.97 -30.21 -5.98
N TYR A 434 -22.48 -29.09 -6.54
CA TYR A 434 -21.90 -29.08 -7.90
C TYR A 434 -20.78 -30.11 -8.05
N TYR A 435 -19.84 -30.17 -7.10
CA TYR A 435 -18.70 -31.07 -7.14
C TYR A 435 -19.10 -32.54 -7.08
N VAL A 436 -20.12 -32.90 -6.28
CA VAL A 436 -20.66 -34.28 -6.24
C VAL A 436 -21.29 -34.66 -7.58
N VAL A 437 -22.14 -33.80 -8.17
CA VAL A 437 -22.76 -34.08 -9.48
C VAL A 437 -21.71 -34.13 -10.59
N PHE A 438 -20.70 -33.27 -10.54
CA PHE A 438 -19.55 -33.26 -11.45
C PHE A 438 -18.70 -34.54 -11.33
N PHE A 439 -18.34 -34.95 -10.12
CA PHE A 439 -17.60 -36.19 -9.88
C PHE A 439 -18.38 -37.41 -10.40
N MET A 440 -19.69 -37.48 -10.14
CA MET A 440 -20.55 -38.55 -10.65
C MET A 440 -20.75 -38.50 -12.17
N ALA A 441 -20.62 -37.35 -12.83
CA ALA A 441 -20.62 -37.26 -14.29
C ALA A 441 -19.35 -37.87 -14.91
N PHE A 442 -18.17 -37.56 -14.35
CA PHE A 442 -16.90 -38.00 -14.92
C PHE A 442 -16.48 -39.43 -14.54
N MET A 443 -16.73 -39.86 -13.30
CA MET A 443 -16.40 -41.23 -12.85
C MET A 443 -17.22 -42.31 -13.55
N ASN A 444 -18.41 -41.96 -14.08
CA ASN A 444 -19.29 -42.89 -14.81
C ASN A 444 -19.05 -42.87 -16.34
N ARG A 445 -17.96 -42.28 -16.83
CA ARG A 445 -17.59 -42.35 -18.26
C ARG A 445 -17.25 -43.80 -18.68
N PRO A 446 -17.74 -44.28 -19.84
CA PRO A 446 -17.52 -45.66 -20.27
C PRO A 446 -16.09 -45.87 -20.82
N PHE A 447 -15.23 -46.53 -20.04
CA PHE A 447 -13.84 -46.83 -20.42
C PHE A 447 -13.72 -47.85 -21.57
N SER A 448 -14.62 -48.84 -21.62
CA SER A 448 -14.48 -50.07 -22.42
C SER A 448 -14.51 -49.92 -23.95
N LYS A 449 -14.84 -48.75 -24.50
CA LYS A 449 -14.87 -48.53 -25.96
C LYS A 449 -13.68 -47.74 -26.50
N THR A 450 -12.90 -47.09 -25.64
CA THR A 450 -11.74 -46.30 -26.06
C THR A 450 -10.52 -47.19 -26.32
N THR A 451 -10.26 -48.18 -25.45
CA THR A 451 -9.10 -49.09 -25.57
C THR A 451 -9.18 -50.00 -26.80
N ASN A 452 -10.34 -50.58 -27.12
CA ASN A 452 -10.48 -51.51 -28.24
C ASN A 452 -10.15 -50.86 -29.60
N VAL A 453 -10.36 -49.54 -29.74
CA VAL A 453 -10.05 -48.77 -30.96
C VAL A 453 -8.60 -48.26 -30.98
N ILE A 454 -7.94 -48.17 -29.82
CA ILE A 454 -6.53 -47.73 -29.70
C ILE A 454 -5.55 -48.92 -29.77
N THR A 455 -6.01 -50.13 -29.42
CA THR A 455 -5.16 -51.34 -29.30
C THR A 455 -5.45 -52.41 -30.35
N ASP A 456 -6.28 -52.12 -31.36
CA ASP A 456 -6.81 -53.09 -32.33
C ASP A 456 -7.29 -54.42 -31.67
N GLY A 457 -7.96 -54.29 -30.53
CA GLY A 457 -8.50 -55.40 -29.74
C GLY A 457 -7.50 -56.20 -28.90
N ALA A 458 -6.22 -55.82 -28.85
CA ALA A 458 -5.16 -56.60 -28.18
C ALA A 458 -5.32 -56.80 -26.66
N ILE A 459 -6.18 -56.01 -25.98
CA ILE A 459 -6.46 -56.16 -24.53
C ILE A 459 -7.95 -56.47 -24.30
N SER A 460 -8.32 -57.72 -24.54
CA SER A 460 -9.55 -58.33 -24.01
C SER A 460 -9.37 -58.66 -22.53
N ILE A 461 -10.32 -58.26 -21.69
CA ILE A 461 -10.33 -58.58 -20.24
C ILE A 461 -10.65 -60.07 -19.98
N ASN A 462 -11.21 -60.78 -20.97
CA ASN A 462 -11.34 -62.24 -20.92
C ASN A 462 -10.11 -62.87 -21.57
N GLY A 463 -9.20 -63.37 -20.75
CA GLY A 463 -7.94 -63.97 -21.21
C GLY A 463 -8.13 -65.37 -21.79
N LEU A 464 -7.91 -65.51 -23.10
CA LEU A 464 -7.53 -66.77 -23.75
C LEU A 464 -6.71 -66.44 -25.00
N TYR A 465 -5.58 -67.11 -25.21
CA TYR A 465 -4.80 -66.98 -26.46
C TYR A 465 -5.51 -67.74 -27.59
N LEU A 466 -5.57 -67.15 -28.79
CA LEU A 466 -5.84 -67.89 -30.01
C LEU A 466 -5.29 -67.18 -31.25
N ASN A 467 -4.33 -67.82 -31.92
CA ASN A 467 -3.76 -67.35 -33.18
C ASN A 467 -4.77 -67.50 -34.32
N TYR A 468 -5.25 -66.40 -34.90
CA TYR A 468 -5.78 -66.40 -36.27
C TYR A 468 -5.55 -65.06 -36.97
N THR A 469 -4.80 -65.09 -38.06
CA THR A 469 -4.71 -63.98 -39.02
C THR A 469 -5.96 -63.97 -39.91
N ILE A 470 -6.85 -63.00 -39.71
CA ILE A 470 -8.03 -62.80 -40.56
C ILE A 470 -7.95 -61.43 -41.23
N PRO A 471 -7.81 -61.34 -42.58
CA PRO A 471 -7.78 -60.08 -43.30
C PRO A 471 -9.20 -59.51 -43.46
N LEU A 472 -9.80 -59.05 -42.37
CA LEU A 472 -11.11 -58.39 -42.40
C LEU A 472 -10.99 -57.01 -43.06
N LYS A 473 -11.47 -56.92 -44.32
CA LYS A 473 -11.90 -55.66 -44.92
C LYS A 473 -13.12 -55.12 -44.17
N MET A 474 -12.92 -54.53 -42.99
CA MET A 474 -13.98 -53.82 -42.30
C MET A 474 -14.36 -52.56 -43.08
N ASN A 475 -15.66 -52.41 -43.36
CA ASN A 475 -16.18 -51.23 -44.03
C ASN A 475 -15.99 -49.98 -43.15
N SER A 476 -15.32 -48.96 -43.69
CA SER A 476 -15.03 -47.67 -43.03
C SER A 476 -16.28 -47.02 -42.37
N SER A 477 -17.46 -47.24 -42.96
CA SER A 477 -18.75 -46.77 -42.44
C SER A 477 -19.16 -47.31 -41.07
N TYR A 478 -18.62 -48.46 -40.63
CA TYR A 478 -18.90 -48.98 -39.28
C TYR A 478 -18.00 -48.36 -38.21
N LEU A 479 -16.73 -48.09 -38.54
CA LEU A 479 -15.76 -47.46 -37.63
C LEU A 479 -16.28 -46.11 -37.12
N TYR A 480 -16.90 -45.34 -38.02
CA TYR A 480 -17.45 -44.00 -37.78
C TYR A 480 -18.66 -43.98 -36.81
N ARG A 481 -19.26 -45.13 -36.50
CA ARG A 481 -20.47 -45.20 -35.63
C ARG A 481 -20.15 -45.49 -34.17
N ASP A 482 -18.98 -46.05 -33.87
CA ASP A 482 -18.53 -46.38 -32.50
C ASP A 482 -17.51 -45.40 -31.92
N THR A 483 -16.89 -44.54 -32.74
CA THR A 483 -16.07 -43.41 -32.28
C THR A 483 -16.81 -42.52 -31.28
N CYS A 484 -18.10 -42.24 -31.53
CA CYS A 484 -18.90 -41.33 -30.71
C CYS A 484 -19.68 -42.00 -29.57
N HIS A 485 -19.13 -43.08 -29.01
CA HIS A 485 -19.71 -43.82 -27.89
C HIS A 485 -19.97 -42.98 -26.62
N LEU A 486 -19.38 -41.79 -26.45
CA LEU A 486 -19.75 -40.89 -25.34
C LEU A 486 -21.22 -40.43 -25.41
N TRP A 487 -21.86 -40.43 -26.58
CA TRP A 487 -23.30 -40.19 -26.73
C TRP A 487 -24.18 -41.39 -26.33
N ASN A 488 -23.58 -42.57 -26.15
CA ASN A 488 -24.31 -43.77 -25.77
C ASN A 488 -24.45 -43.86 -24.24
N TYR A 489 -25.68 -43.67 -23.77
CA TYR A 489 -26.05 -43.80 -22.35
C TYR A 489 -26.61 -45.20 -22.00
N SER A 490 -26.91 -46.06 -22.99
CA SER A 490 -27.46 -47.41 -22.78
C SER A 490 -26.37 -48.44 -22.48
N GLY A 491 -25.47 -48.11 -21.55
CA GLY A 491 -24.49 -49.06 -21.00
C GLY A 491 -25.14 -50.02 -20.00
N PRO A 492 -24.51 -51.18 -19.71
CA PRO A 492 -25.02 -52.12 -18.72
C PRO A 492 -24.94 -51.53 -17.29
N GLY A 493 -26.04 -51.61 -16.55
CA GLY A 493 -26.12 -51.19 -15.15
C GLY A 493 -26.57 -49.74 -14.92
N TRP A 494 -26.63 -49.35 -13.64
CA TRP A 494 -27.22 -48.06 -13.22
C TRP A 494 -26.38 -46.83 -13.61
N PHE A 495 -25.09 -47.02 -13.89
CA PHE A 495 -24.13 -45.95 -14.19
C PHE A 495 -24.53 -45.11 -15.42
N GLY A 496 -25.13 -45.73 -16.45
CA GLY A 496 -25.62 -45.04 -17.64
C GLY A 496 -26.72 -44.02 -17.33
N TYR A 497 -27.70 -44.41 -16.51
CA TYR A 497 -28.79 -43.54 -16.06
C TYR A 497 -28.30 -42.40 -15.16
N VAL A 498 -27.36 -42.67 -14.25
CA VAL A 498 -26.72 -41.63 -13.43
C VAL A 498 -26.00 -40.62 -14.32
N ARG A 499 -25.19 -41.08 -15.28
CA ARG A 499 -24.46 -40.20 -16.22
C ARG A 499 -25.42 -39.36 -17.07
N MET A 500 -26.52 -39.95 -17.56
CA MET A 500 -27.55 -39.26 -18.35
C MET A 500 -28.22 -38.11 -17.58
N ILE A 501 -28.32 -38.18 -16.25
CA ILE A 501 -28.84 -37.10 -15.40
C ILE A 501 -27.73 -36.11 -15.04
N CYS A 502 -26.54 -36.59 -14.67
CA CYS A 502 -25.46 -35.74 -14.17
C CYS A 502 -24.82 -34.85 -15.25
N GLU A 503 -24.60 -35.33 -16.48
CA GLU A 503 -23.99 -34.50 -17.54
C GLU A 503 -24.81 -33.25 -17.91
N PRO A 504 -26.12 -33.31 -18.22
CA PRO A 504 -26.90 -32.09 -18.46
C PRO A 504 -27.06 -31.24 -17.20
N ALA A 505 -27.12 -31.84 -16.01
CA ALA A 505 -27.16 -31.08 -14.75
C ALA A 505 -25.88 -30.25 -14.53
N VAL A 506 -24.69 -30.80 -14.80
CA VAL A 506 -23.43 -30.05 -14.79
C VAL A 506 -23.47 -28.89 -15.78
N LEU A 507 -23.87 -29.14 -17.04
CA LEU A 507 -23.91 -28.09 -18.07
C LEU A 507 -24.89 -26.96 -17.70
N ILE A 508 -26.07 -27.28 -17.18
CA ILE A 508 -27.04 -26.29 -16.69
C ILE A 508 -26.44 -25.48 -15.52
N MET A 509 -25.80 -26.13 -14.55
CA MET A 509 -25.15 -25.43 -13.44
C MET A 509 -24.02 -24.51 -13.91
N VAL A 510 -23.19 -24.94 -14.86
CA VAL A 510 -22.10 -24.12 -15.44
C VAL A 510 -22.67 -22.92 -16.21
N CYS A 511 -23.69 -23.11 -17.04
CA CYS A 511 -24.34 -22.02 -17.76
C CYS A 511 -24.98 -20.99 -16.82
N VAL A 512 -25.68 -21.43 -15.77
CA VAL A 512 -26.23 -20.54 -14.73
C VAL A 512 -25.11 -19.80 -13.99
N GLN A 513 -24.03 -20.50 -13.64
CA GLN A 513 -22.90 -19.93 -12.91
C GLN A 513 -22.18 -18.84 -13.74
N LEU A 514 -21.94 -19.07 -15.03
CA LEU A 514 -21.36 -18.06 -15.92
C LEU A 514 -22.33 -16.90 -16.20
N ALA A 515 -23.63 -17.15 -16.29
CA ALA A 515 -24.64 -16.08 -16.44
C ALA A 515 -24.72 -15.16 -15.20
N LEU A 516 -24.53 -15.71 -14.00
CA LEU A 516 -24.36 -14.93 -12.77
C LEU A 516 -23.04 -14.14 -12.80
N GLU A 517 -21.94 -14.75 -13.21
CA GLU A 517 -20.64 -14.08 -13.25
C GLU A 517 -20.55 -12.97 -14.31
N GLY A 518 -21.18 -13.13 -15.47
CA GLY A 518 -21.31 -12.04 -16.45
C GLY A 518 -22.04 -10.83 -15.87
N ARG A 519 -23.09 -11.06 -15.07
CA ARG A 519 -23.81 -10.01 -14.33
C ARG A 519 -22.97 -9.41 -13.20
N ASP A 520 -22.06 -10.16 -12.59
CA ASP A 520 -21.12 -9.63 -11.59
C ASP A 520 -20.03 -8.76 -12.24
N ILE A 521 -19.41 -9.26 -13.32
CA ILE A 521 -18.39 -8.58 -14.10
C ILE A 521 -18.92 -7.25 -14.64
N HIS A 522 -20.14 -7.22 -15.17
CA HIS A 522 -20.78 -5.99 -15.66
C HIS A 522 -21.05 -4.98 -14.53
N ARG A 523 -21.52 -5.44 -13.35
CA ARG A 523 -21.80 -4.58 -12.19
C ARG A 523 -20.56 -4.06 -11.47
N ILE A 524 -19.47 -4.83 -11.46
CA ILE A 524 -18.21 -4.48 -10.79
C ILE A 524 -17.29 -3.67 -11.72
N GLY A 525 -17.28 -4.00 -13.01
CA GLY A 525 -16.36 -3.49 -14.02
C GLY A 525 -15.14 -4.39 -14.20
N TRP A 526 -14.81 -4.69 -15.47
CA TRP A 526 -13.78 -5.66 -15.88
C TRP A 526 -12.44 -5.51 -15.14
N ASN A 527 -11.90 -4.29 -15.11
CA ASN A 527 -10.59 -4.02 -14.51
C ASN A 527 -10.55 -4.34 -12.99
N ARG A 528 -11.62 -4.01 -12.25
CA ARG A 528 -11.72 -4.29 -10.81
C ARG A 528 -11.85 -5.78 -10.54
N TRP A 529 -12.68 -6.47 -11.33
CA TRP A 529 -12.87 -7.92 -11.22
C TRP A 529 -11.54 -8.66 -11.42
N TRP A 530 -10.76 -8.30 -12.45
CA TRP A 530 -9.46 -8.90 -12.70
C TRP A 530 -8.42 -8.59 -11.62
N GLN A 531 -8.37 -7.34 -11.14
CA GLN A 531 -7.48 -6.93 -10.05
C GLN A 531 -7.70 -7.77 -8.79
N VAL A 532 -8.95 -7.98 -8.36
CA VAL A 532 -9.23 -8.79 -7.17
C VAL A 532 -9.03 -10.28 -7.44
N LEU A 533 -9.42 -10.81 -8.61
CA LEU A 533 -9.27 -12.23 -8.94
C LEU A 533 -7.80 -12.68 -8.94
N LYS A 534 -6.85 -11.79 -9.27
CA LYS A 534 -5.40 -12.05 -9.18
C LYS A 534 -4.93 -12.50 -7.78
N TYR A 535 -5.60 -12.09 -6.71
CA TYR A 535 -5.28 -12.52 -5.33
C TYR A 535 -5.84 -13.91 -4.96
N PHE A 536 -6.52 -14.60 -5.88
CA PHE A 536 -7.22 -15.87 -5.63
C PHE A 536 -6.97 -16.90 -6.75
N PRO A 537 -5.75 -17.48 -6.86
CA PRO A 537 -5.39 -18.40 -7.94
C PRO A 537 -6.36 -19.60 -8.06
N ALA A 538 -6.70 -20.29 -6.97
CA ALA A 538 -7.68 -21.40 -7.00
C ALA A 538 -9.12 -20.98 -7.39
N LYS A 539 -9.45 -19.68 -7.39
CA LYS A 539 -10.73 -19.18 -7.91
C LYS A 539 -10.63 -18.84 -9.40
N LEU A 540 -9.47 -18.36 -9.86
CA LEU A 540 -9.17 -18.18 -11.29
C LEU A 540 -9.11 -19.52 -12.03
N LEU A 541 -8.42 -20.52 -11.46
CA LEU A 541 -8.35 -21.89 -12.00
C LEU A 541 -9.75 -22.52 -12.15
N TYR A 542 -10.64 -22.30 -11.18
CA TYR A 542 -12.05 -22.70 -11.29
C TYR A 542 -12.81 -21.95 -12.40
N LYS A 543 -12.47 -20.70 -12.71
CA LYS A 543 -13.12 -19.98 -13.84
C LYS A 543 -12.68 -20.55 -15.18
N ILE A 544 -11.40 -20.89 -15.29
CA ILE A 544 -10.85 -21.59 -16.44
C ILE A 544 -11.53 -22.95 -16.61
N SER A 545 -11.73 -23.72 -15.53
CA SER A 545 -12.40 -25.03 -15.63
C SER A 545 -13.87 -24.94 -16.04
N LEU A 546 -14.63 -23.92 -15.62
CA LEU A 546 -15.99 -23.68 -16.12
C LEU A 546 -16.03 -23.45 -17.64
N VAL A 547 -15.07 -22.71 -18.19
CA VAL A 547 -14.94 -22.51 -19.64
C VAL A 547 -14.55 -23.81 -20.34
N LEU A 548 -13.57 -24.56 -19.81
CA LEU A 548 -13.16 -25.87 -20.35
C LEU A 548 -14.33 -26.87 -20.38
N VAL A 549 -15.19 -26.89 -19.36
CA VAL A 549 -16.39 -27.75 -19.35
C VAL A 549 -17.34 -27.38 -20.48
N ILE A 550 -17.59 -26.10 -20.76
CA ILE A 550 -18.37 -25.71 -21.94
C ILE A 550 -17.67 -26.13 -23.24
N CYS A 551 -16.35 -26.00 -23.34
CA CYS A 551 -15.60 -26.44 -24.51
C CYS A 551 -15.73 -27.95 -24.79
N THR A 552 -16.03 -28.80 -23.80
CA THR A 552 -16.30 -30.22 -24.07
C THR A 552 -17.53 -30.44 -24.96
N VAL A 553 -18.52 -29.54 -24.95
CA VAL A 553 -19.75 -29.68 -25.75
C VAL A 553 -19.49 -29.65 -27.27
N PRO A 554 -18.82 -28.63 -27.85
CA PRO A 554 -18.49 -28.65 -29.28
C PRO A 554 -17.52 -29.79 -29.65
N PHE A 555 -16.55 -30.17 -28.81
CA PHE A 555 -15.66 -31.30 -29.15
C PHE A 555 -16.42 -32.65 -29.18
N ARG A 556 -17.42 -32.86 -28.31
CA ARG A 556 -18.31 -34.03 -28.38
C ARG A 556 -19.28 -34.01 -29.57
N LEU A 557 -19.65 -32.83 -30.08
CA LEU A 557 -20.42 -32.67 -31.32
C LEU A 557 -19.55 -32.93 -32.56
N LEU A 558 -18.30 -32.47 -32.55
CA LEU A 558 -17.33 -32.64 -33.64
C LEU A 558 -16.65 -34.03 -33.67
N CYS A 559 -17.09 -34.96 -32.82
CA CYS A 559 -16.54 -36.31 -32.70
C CYS A 559 -16.43 -37.09 -34.02
N GLY A 560 -17.30 -36.82 -35.00
CA GLY A 560 -17.20 -37.44 -36.34
C GLY A 560 -15.98 -37.01 -37.15
N PHE A 561 -15.36 -35.86 -36.89
CA PHE A 561 -14.27 -35.34 -37.73
C PHE A 561 -12.94 -36.11 -37.58
N GLY A 562 -12.79 -36.93 -36.53
CA GLY A 562 -11.64 -37.82 -36.36
C GLY A 562 -11.48 -38.32 -34.92
N PRO A 563 -10.75 -39.43 -34.68
CA PRO A 563 -10.52 -39.97 -33.34
C PRO A 563 -9.79 -38.97 -32.43
N ASP A 564 -8.98 -38.07 -33.00
CA ASP A 564 -8.21 -37.06 -32.27
C ASP A 564 -9.10 -36.08 -31.48
N MET A 565 -10.34 -35.84 -31.93
CA MET A 565 -11.31 -34.99 -31.22
C MET A 565 -11.78 -35.64 -29.91
N LEU A 566 -11.81 -36.98 -29.87
CA LEU A 566 -12.12 -37.77 -28.67
C LEU A 566 -10.96 -37.73 -27.68
N LEU A 567 -9.72 -37.80 -28.18
CA LEU A 567 -8.52 -37.59 -27.36
C LEU A 567 -8.55 -36.19 -26.73
N LEU A 568 -8.91 -35.16 -27.51
CA LEU A 568 -8.97 -33.78 -27.06
C LEU A 568 -10.07 -33.52 -26.00
N ASP A 569 -11.28 -34.09 -26.14
CA ASP A 569 -12.28 -34.03 -25.06
C ASP A 569 -11.77 -34.69 -23.76
N ASN A 570 -11.06 -35.82 -23.85
CA ASN A 570 -10.48 -36.48 -22.68
C ASN A 570 -9.37 -35.63 -22.02
N TRP A 571 -8.46 -35.01 -22.79
CA TRP A 571 -7.46 -34.07 -22.25
C TRP A 571 -8.11 -32.84 -21.59
N ILE A 572 -9.09 -32.22 -22.25
CA ILE A 572 -9.82 -31.06 -21.70
C ILE A 572 -10.57 -31.45 -20.43
N SER A 573 -11.18 -32.65 -20.40
CA SER A 573 -11.87 -33.19 -19.23
C SER A 573 -10.91 -33.46 -18.06
N LEU A 574 -9.76 -34.09 -18.31
CA LEU A 574 -8.71 -34.35 -17.31
C LEU A 574 -8.26 -33.04 -16.64
N VAL A 575 -7.93 -32.03 -17.44
CA VAL A 575 -7.53 -30.70 -16.95
C VAL A 575 -8.69 -30.04 -16.19
N ALA A 576 -9.92 -30.08 -16.70
CA ALA A 576 -11.08 -29.53 -16.01
C ALA A 576 -11.31 -30.16 -14.63
N VAL A 577 -11.17 -31.48 -14.49
CA VAL A 577 -11.29 -32.18 -13.19
C VAL A 577 -10.23 -31.66 -12.20
N ILE A 578 -8.95 -31.67 -12.57
CA ILE A 578 -7.85 -31.20 -11.71
C ILE A 578 -8.01 -29.73 -11.31
N LEU A 579 -8.49 -28.88 -12.24
CA LEU A 579 -8.74 -27.47 -11.94
C LEU A 579 -9.96 -27.26 -11.02
N THR A 580 -11.03 -28.07 -11.12
CA THR A 580 -12.17 -27.99 -10.19
C THR A 580 -11.83 -28.44 -8.76
N THR A 581 -11.06 -29.52 -8.58
CA THR A 581 -10.67 -29.98 -7.23
C THR A 581 -9.84 -28.93 -6.49
N SER A 582 -8.98 -28.20 -7.21
CA SER A 582 -8.18 -27.09 -6.66
C SER A 582 -9.03 -26.01 -5.97
N HIS A 583 -10.31 -25.87 -6.32
CA HIS A 583 -11.19 -24.85 -5.77
C HIS A 583 -11.54 -25.03 -4.29
N PHE A 584 -11.40 -26.25 -3.72
CA PHE A 584 -11.58 -26.45 -2.28
C PHE A 584 -10.60 -25.61 -1.45
N LEU A 585 -9.37 -25.37 -1.95
CA LEU A 585 -8.36 -24.55 -1.27
C LEU A 585 -8.82 -23.09 -1.07
N TYR A 586 -9.65 -22.55 -1.99
CA TYR A 586 -10.24 -21.22 -1.85
C TYR A 586 -11.20 -21.13 -0.65
N TYR A 587 -11.95 -22.20 -0.36
CA TYR A 587 -12.84 -22.23 0.81
C TYR A 587 -12.06 -22.49 2.10
N CYS A 588 -11.09 -23.42 2.10
CA CYS A 588 -10.22 -23.69 3.25
C CYS A 588 -9.47 -22.44 3.76
N ARG A 589 -9.09 -21.54 2.86
CA ARG A 589 -8.47 -20.23 3.18
C ARG A 589 -9.30 -19.35 4.13
N ALA A 590 -10.62 -19.52 4.21
CA ALA A 590 -11.49 -18.73 5.10
C ALA A 590 -11.64 -19.32 6.52
N ILE A 591 -11.06 -20.50 6.79
CA ILE A 591 -11.20 -21.21 8.07
C ILE A 591 -10.00 -20.88 8.96
N LYS A 592 -10.23 -20.37 10.18
CA LYS A 592 -9.16 -19.90 11.10
C LYS A 592 -8.04 -20.91 11.36
N PHE A 593 -8.36 -22.20 11.42
CA PHE A 593 -7.37 -23.26 11.64
C PHE A 593 -6.64 -23.67 10.35
N VAL A 594 -7.34 -23.79 9.22
CA VAL A 594 -6.78 -24.37 7.98
C VAL A 594 -6.11 -23.29 7.09
N GLY A 595 -6.57 -22.04 7.19
CA GLY A 595 -6.14 -20.94 6.34
C GLY A 595 -4.64 -20.66 6.33
N PRO A 596 -3.93 -20.61 7.47
CA PRO A 596 -2.48 -20.42 7.50
C PRO A 596 -1.72 -21.48 6.70
N PHE A 597 -2.07 -22.77 6.85
CA PHE A 597 -1.45 -23.87 6.11
C PHE A 597 -1.63 -23.74 4.59
N VAL A 598 -2.81 -23.30 4.13
CA VAL A 598 -3.06 -23.03 2.70
C VAL A 598 -2.15 -21.92 2.16
N LEU A 599 -1.87 -20.88 2.97
CA LEU A 599 -0.93 -19.80 2.60
C LEU A 599 0.51 -20.29 2.55
N MET A 600 0.92 -21.12 3.52
CA MET A 600 2.24 -21.77 3.51
C MET A 600 2.44 -22.53 2.20
N VAL A 601 1.53 -23.46 1.88
CA VAL A 601 1.56 -24.27 0.64
C VAL A 601 1.72 -23.41 -0.61
N TYR A 602 0.92 -22.35 -0.78
CA TYR A 602 1.08 -21.45 -1.93
C TYR A 602 2.45 -20.77 -1.97
N THR A 603 2.99 -20.33 -0.84
CA THR A 603 4.29 -19.63 -0.82
C THR A 603 5.49 -20.56 -0.99
N ILE A 604 5.39 -21.82 -0.54
CA ILE A 604 6.36 -22.89 -0.81
C ILE A 604 6.42 -23.16 -2.33
N ILE A 605 5.26 -23.41 -2.94
CA ILE A 605 5.14 -23.72 -4.37
C ILE A 605 5.68 -22.56 -5.22
N LEU A 606 5.24 -21.33 -4.96
CA LEU A 606 5.59 -20.17 -5.79
C LEU A 606 7.01 -19.65 -5.62
N LYS A 607 7.60 -19.75 -4.42
CA LYS A 607 8.91 -19.11 -4.15
C LYS A 607 10.07 -20.10 -4.14
N ASP A 608 9.86 -21.28 -3.58
CA ASP A 608 10.96 -22.17 -3.20
C ASP A 608 11.02 -23.40 -4.10
N MET A 609 9.87 -23.98 -4.48
CA MET A 609 9.82 -25.06 -5.46
C MET A 609 10.25 -24.60 -6.86
N ILE A 610 9.89 -23.38 -7.31
CA ILE A 610 10.36 -22.85 -8.60
C ILE A 610 11.90 -22.71 -8.63
N ARG A 611 12.52 -22.27 -7.52
CA ARG A 611 13.99 -22.17 -7.41
C ARG A 611 14.65 -23.53 -7.49
N PHE A 612 14.11 -24.52 -6.77
CA PHE A 612 14.57 -25.90 -6.85
C PHE A 612 14.45 -26.45 -8.27
N MET A 613 13.27 -26.35 -8.89
CA MET A 613 13.01 -26.89 -10.22
C MET A 613 13.92 -26.27 -11.30
N MET A 614 14.33 -25.00 -11.17
CA MET A 614 15.33 -24.41 -12.09
C MET A 614 16.71 -25.06 -11.95
N ILE A 615 17.19 -25.31 -10.73
CA ILE A 615 18.50 -25.96 -10.50
C ILE A 615 18.43 -27.44 -10.89
N TYR A 616 17.37 -28.14 -10.46
CA TYR A 616 17.14 -29.55 -10.75
C TYR A 616 16.93 -29.81 -12.25
N ALA A 617 16.30 -28.90 -13.00
CA ALA A 617 16.16 -29.02 -14.46
C ALA A 617 17.51 -29.06 -15.20
N ILE A 618 18.55 -28.40 -14.70
CA ILE A 618 19.91 -28.45 -15.28
C ILE A 618 20.47 -29.86 -15.17
N PHE A 619 20.38 -30.47 -13.97
CA PHE A 619 20.81 -31.85 -13.75
C PHE A 619 19.94 -32.84 -14.53
N LEU A 620 18.62 -32.70 -14.48
CA LEU A 620 17.69 -33.55 -15.22
C LEU A 620 18.01 -33.57 -16.72
N ALA A 621 18.23 -32.41 -17.34
CA ALA A 621 18.58 -32.32 -18.77
C ALA A 621 19.96 -32.92 -19.10
N GLY A 622 20.94 -32.80 -18.21
CA GLY A 622 22.28 -33.40 -18.40
C GLY A 622 22.24 -34.93 -18.28
N PHE A 623 21.62 -35.45 -17.22
CA PHE A 623 21.53 -36.89 -16.99
C PHE A 623 20.57 -37.59 -17.97
N SER A 624 19.48 -36.95 -18.40
CA SER A 624 18.58 -37.54 -19.41
C SER A 624 19.28 -37.72 -20.77
N GLN A 625 20.20 -36.82 -21.16
CA GLN A 625 21.04 -37.00 -22.35
C GLN A 625 21.98 -38.19 -22.18
N GLY A 626 22.62 -38.33 -21.01
CA GLY A 626 23.48 -39.48 -20.70
C GLY A 626 22.74 -40.81 -20.80
N PHE A 627 21.57 -40.94 -20.16
CA PHE A 627 20.77 -42.16 -20.23
C PHE A 627 20.22 -42.43 -21.64
N PHE A 628 19.77 -41.41 -22.37
CA PHE A 628 19.29 -41.57 -23.75
C PHE A 628 20.37 -42.17 -24.68
N LEU A 629 21.61 -41.68 -24.60
CA LEU A 629 22.73 -42.22 -25.39
C LEU A 629 23.11 -43.66 -25.01
N ILE A 630 23.00 -44.02 -23.72
CA ILE A 630 23.26 -45.39 -23.25
C ILE A 630 22.19 -46.36 -23.75
N PHE A 631 20.91 -46.03 -23.58
CA PHE A 631 19.80 -46.87 -24.04
C PHE A 631 19.75 -47.00 -25.58
N LEU A 632 20.05 -45.93 -26.32
CA LEU A 632 20.21 -45.99 -27.79
C LEU A 632 21.41 -46.88 -28.22
N SER A 633 22.48 -46.93 -27.42
CA SER A 633 23.62 -47.83 -27.66
C SER A 633 23.24 -49.29 -27.41
N CYS A 634 22.50 -49.58 -26.34
CA CYS A 634 21.93 -50.89 -26.04
C CYS A 634 21.00 -51.37 -27.17
N GLU A 635 20.11 -50.50 -27.67
CA GLU A 635 19.17 -50.81 -28.76
C GLU A 635 19.91 -51.19 -30.04
N ARG A 636 20.89 -50.38 -30.47
CA ARG A 636 21.71 -50.64 -31.66
C ARG A 636 22.50 -51.95 -31.57
N GLU A 637 23.00 -52.31 -30.39
CA GLU A 637 23.70 -53.58 -30.19
C GLU A 637 22.73 -54.77 -30.14
N ASN A 638 21.52 -54.59 -29.62
CA ASN A 638 20.47 -55.60 -29.69
C ASN A 638 20.00 -55.86 -31.14
N GLU A 639 19.87 -54.82 -31.98
CA GLU A 639 19.59 -54.97 -33.42
C GLU A 639 20.67 -55.78 -34.16
N LEU A 640 21.94 -55.60 -33.77
CA LEU A 640 23.08 -56.36 -34.34
C LEU A 640 23.10 -57.83 -33.90
N VAL A 641 22.65 -58.13 -32.67
CA VAL A 641 22.64 -59.49 -32.09
C VAL A 641 21.35 -60.27 -32.42
N ARG A 642 20.26 -59.58 -32.82
CA ARG A 642 18.92 -60.15 -33.13
C ARG A 642 18.20 -60.80 -31.94
N SER A 643 18.51 -60.42 -30.71
CA SER A 643 17.75 -60.79 -29.52
C SER A 643 16.37 -60.08 -29.51
N THR A 644 15.29 -60.80 -29.22
CA THR A 644 13.92 -60.25 -29.23
C THR A 644 13.50 -59.55 -27.94
N ASP A 645 14.31 -59.66 -26.88
CA ASP A 645 13.81 -59.57 -25.50
C ASP A 645 14.14 -58.23 -24.81
N TYR A 646 14.84 -57.33 -25.50
CA TYR A 646 15.14 -55.97 -25.03
C TYR A 646 14.23 -54.93 -25.70
N GLU A 647 13.34 -54.31 -24.93
CA GLU A 647 12.61 -53.11 -25.37
C GLU A 647 13.31 -51.84 -24.86
N ASN A 648 13.75 -50.97 -25.78
CA ASN A 648 14.26 -49.66 -25.39
C ASN A 648 13.15 -48.84 -24.71
N ILE A 649 13.37 -48.49 -23.44
CA ILE A 649 12.43 -47.72 -22.63
C ILE A 649 12.52 -46.19 -22.87
N LEU A 650 13.59 -45.70 -23.52
CA LEU A 650 13.87 -44.28 -23.76
C LEU A 650 13.87 -43.91 -25.26
N LYS A 651 12.84 -44.35 -26.01
CA LYS A 651 12.79 -44.24 -27.48
C LYS A 651 12.80 -42.81 -28.02
N SER A 652 12.41 -41.82 -27.20
CA SER A 652 12.44 -40.40 -27.57
C SER A 652 13.12 -39.52 -26.51
N PRO A 653 13.74 -38.37 -26.89
CA PRO A 653 14.43 -37.51 -25.93
C PRO A 653 13.48 -36.85 -24.91
N PHE A 654 12.19 -36.66 -25.26
CA PHE A 654 11.19 -36.18 -24.30
C PHE A 654 10.80 -37.26 -23.29
N GLU A 655 10.65 -38.52 -23.75
CA GLU A 655 10.44 -39.67 -22.87
C GLU A 655 11.66 -39.92 -21.96
N ALA A 656 12.88 -39.70 -22.46
CA ALA A 656 14.09 -39.76 -21.64
C ALA A 656 14.06 -38.75 -20.48
N ILE A 657 13.66 -37.50 -20.73
CA ILE A 657 13.46 -36.49 -19.68
C ILE A 657 12.35 -36.93 -18.71
N LEU A 658 11.22 -37.41 -19.23
CA LEU A 658 10.06 -37.79 -18.42
C LEU A 658 10.34 -39.01 -17.51
N ARG A 659 10.95 -40.07 -18.02
CA ARG A 659 11.24 -41.28 -17.24
C ARG A 659 12.38 -41.07 -16.25
N VAL A 660 13.39 -40.27 -16.58
CA VAL A 660 14.44 -39.87 -15.62
C VAL A 660 13.87 -38.93 -14.54
N PHE A 661 12.86 -38.10 -14.85
CA PHE A 661 12.10 -37.37 -13.83
C PHE A 661 11.33 -38.29 -12.88
N ILE A 662 10.57 -39.25 -13.43
CA ILE A 662 9.77 -40.23 -12.67
C ILE A 662 10.68 -41.11 -11.77
N MET A 663 11.89 -41.45 -12.23
CA MET A 663 12.89 -42.16 -11.44
C MET A 663 13.16 -41.48 -10.08
N THR A 664 13.23 -40.14 -10.04
CA THR A 664 13.47 -39.37 -8.79
C THR A 664 12.29 -39.37 -7.81
N ILE A 665 11.13 -39.87 -8.22
CA ILE A 665 9.94 -40.02 -7.37
C ILE A 665 9.91 -41.42 -6.73
N GLY A 666 10.65 -42.39 -7.29
CA GLY A 666 10.87 -43.71 -6.69
C GLY A 666 10.85 -44.91 -7.65
N GLU A 667 10.54 -44.73 -8.94
CA GLU A 667 10.41 -45.86 -9.89
C GLU A 667 11.76 -46.39 -10.45
N PHE A 668 12.85 -46.18 -9.72
CA PHE A 668 14.23 -46.54 -10.12
C PHE A 668 14.41 -48.02 -10.51
N MET A 669 13.59 -48.91 -9.92
CA MET A 669 13.63 -50.36 -10.17
C MET A 669 13.41 -50.71 -11.65
N VAL A 670 12.53 -49.97 -12.35
CA VAL A 670 12.21 -50.25 -13.76
C VAL A 670 13.42 -49.96 -14.65
N LEU A 671 14.03 -48.77 -14.50
CA LEU A 671 15.19 -48.37 -15.30
C LEU A 671 16.42 -49.24 -14.98
N TYR A 672 16.61 -49.62 -13.72
CA TYR A 672 17.69 -50.54 -13.34
C TYR A 672 17.51 -51.94 -13.96
N ARG A 673 16.27 -52.46 -14.03
CA ARG A 673 15.99 -53.76 -14.65
C ARG A 673 16.35 -53.78 -16.14
N GLU A 674 15.87 -52.82 -16.93
CA GLU A 674 16.18 -52.80 -18.37
C GLU A 674 17.66 -52.51 -18.65
N LEU A 675 18.30 -51.68 -17.81
CA LEU A 675 19.75 -51.49 -17.85
C LEU A 675 20.52 -52.77 -17.47
N SER A 676 19.93 -53.66 -16.67
CA SER A 676 20.51 -54.98 -16.40
C SER A 676 20.32 -55.96 -17.56
N ALA A 677 19.19 -55.91 -18.29
CA ALA A 677 18.99 -56.68 -19.53
C ALA A 677 19.99 -56.28 -20.62
N CYS A 678 20.27 -54.98 -20.78
CA CYS A 678 21.33 -54.50 -21.68
C CYS A 678 22.73 -55.08 -21.34
N ALA A 679 22.98 -55.53 -20.10
CA ALA A 679 24.29 -56.07 -19.71
C ALA A 679 24.62 -57.42 -20.36
N GLU A 680 23.64 -58.14 -20.90
CA GLU A 680 23.84 -59.42 -21.59
C GLU A 680 24.42 -59.22 -23.01
N ASN A 681 24.03 -58.12 -23.68
CA ASN A 681 24.58 -57.73 -24.98
C ASN A 681 25.82 -56.81 -24.83
N SER A 682 25.76 -55.82 -23.93
CA SER A 682 26.70 -54.70 -23.82
C SER A 682 27.28 -54.56 -22.39
N PRO A 683 28.19 -55.45 -21.94
CA PRO A 683 28.71 -55.41 -20.57
C PRO A 683 29.40 -54.07 -20.23
N LEU A 684 30.04 -53.42 -21.21
CA LEU A 684 30.70 -52.12 -21.03
C LEU A 684 29.66 -50.99 -20.85
N MET A 685 28.71 -50.83 -21.78
CA MET A 685 27.70 -49.76 -21.72
C MET A 685 26.78 -49.91 -20.51
N ALA A 686 26.37 -51.13 -20.17
CA ALA A 686 25.57 -51.38 -18.97
C ALA A 686 26.35 -51.07 -17.68
N THR A 687 27.66 -51.30 -17.64
CA THR A 687 28.50 -50.91 -16.49
C THR A 687 28.61 -49.39 -16.37
N ILE A 688 28.84 -48.68 -17.48
CA ILE A 688 28.84 -47.20 -17.52
C ILE A 688 27.48 -46.64 -17.06
N GLY A 689 26.37 -47.23 -17.54
CA GLY A 689 25.03 -46.86 -17.11
C GLY A 689 24.77 -47.11 -15.63
N LYS A 690 25.24 -48.23 -15.06
CA LYS A 690 25.08 -48.55 -13.62
C LYS A 690 25.86 -47.57 -12.73
N VAL A 691 27.03 -47.12 -13.19
CA VAL A 691 27.80 -46.05 -12.53
C VAL A 691 27.07 -44.69 -12.64
N MET A 692 26.58 -44.33 -13.82
CA MET A 692 25.81 -43.09 -14.03
C MET A 692 24.50 -43.07 -13.21
N PHE A 693 23.83 -44.20 -13.08
CA PHE A 693 22.65 -44.41 -12.23
C PHE A 693 22.98 -44.17 -10.74
N PHE A 694 24.05 -44.78 -10.23
CA PHE A 694 24.47 -44.56 -8.84
C PHE A 694 24.86 -43.10 -8.56
N ILE A 695 25.59 -42.47 -9.48
CA ILE A 695 25.96 -41.04 -9.39
C ILE A 695 24.69 -40.17 -9.40
N TYR A 696 23.74 -40.45 -10.29
CA TYR A 696 22.48 -39.70 -10.37
C TYR A 696 21.68 -39.79 -9.07
N GLU A 697 21.46 -41.00 -8.56
CA GLU A 697 20.69 -41.24 -7.34
C GLU A 697 21.35 -40.57 -6.11
N LEU A 698 22.68 -40.59 -6.03
CA LEU A 698 23.43 -39.88 -4.99
C LEU A 698 23.23 -38.36 -5.08
N PHE A 699 23.32 -37.76 -6.27
CA PHE A 699 23.08 -36.32 -6.44
C PHE A 699 21.62 -35.92 -6.16
N VAL A 700 20.66 -36.69 -6.66
CA VAL A 700 19.22 -36.44 -6.48
C VAL A 700 18.83 -36.54 -5.01
N SER A 701 19.20 -37.63 -4.31
CA SER A 701 18.87 -37.81 -2.91
C SER A 701 19.48 -36.71 -2.02
N ILE A 702 20.76 -36.36 -2.22
CA ILE A 702 21.41 -35.23 -1.52
C ILE A 702 20.69 -33.91 -1.79
N MET A 703 20.31 -33.63 -3.04
CA MET A 703 19.55 -32.42 -3.39
C MET A 703 18.15 -32.40 -2.76
N GLN A 704 17.44 -33.52 -2.76
CA GLN A 704 16.11 -33.65 -2.17
C GLN A 704 16.14 -33.48 -0.66
N PHE A 705 17.07 -34.13 0.05
CA PHE A 705 17.21 -33.98 1.50
C PHE A 705 17.60 -32.55 1.91
N ASN A 706 18.61 -31.96 1.26
CA ASN A 706 19.02 -30.58 1.54
C ASN A 706 17.90 -29.57 1.28
N LEU A 707 17.11 -29.79 0.22
CA LEU A 707 15.91 -28.99 -0.06
C LEU A 707 14.85 -29.17 1.03
N LEU A 708 14.52 -30.41 1.39
CA LEU A 708 13.45 -30.71 2.34
C LEU A 708 13.76 -30.13 3.72
N ILE A 709 15.00 -30.23 4.18
CA ILE A 709 15.46 -29.61 5.43
C ILE A 709 15.34 -28.08 5.35
N ALA A 710 15.87 -27.45 4.28
CA ALA A 710 15.79 -26.00 4.11
C ALA A 710 14.35 -25.47 3.99
N MET A 711 13.46 -26.25 3.38
CA MET A 711 12.03 -25.93 3.25
C MET A 711 11.30 -26.08 4.60
N MET A 712 11.51 -27.18 5.32
CA MET A 712 10.83 -27.46 6.60
C MET A 712 11.22 -26.46 7.70
N THR A 713 12.51 -26.15 7.85
CA THR A 713 12.97 -25.15 8.83
C THR A 713 12.38 -23.77 8.54
N ARG A 714 12.50 -23.30 7.29
CA ARG A 714 12.01 -21.98 6.89
C ARG A 714 10.48 -21.85 6.95
N THR A 715 9.77 -22.93 6.66
CA THR A 715 8.30 -22.92 6.75
C THR A 715 7.85 -22.85 8.20
N TYR A 716 8.55 -23.52 9.14
CA TYR A 716 8.25 -23.45 10.57
C TYR A 716 8.37 -22.01 11.12
N GLU A 717 9.50 -21.33 10.88
CA GLU A 717 9.69 -19.92 11.29
C GLU A 717 8.56 -19.02 10.78
N LYS A 718 8.15 -19.25 9.53
CA LYS A 718 7.12 -18.47 8.86
C LYS A 718 5.68 -18.76 9.37
N ILE A 719 5.44 -19.86 10.10
CA ILE A 719 4.11 -20.13 10.70
C ILE A 719 3.66 -18.93 11.55
N PHE A 720 4.57 -18.37 12.34
CA PHE A 720 4.27 -17.26 13.24
C PHE A 720 3.81 -16.01 12.48
N GLU A 721 4.56 -15.60 11.44
CA GLU A 721 4.18 -14.49 10.55
C GLU A 721 2.83 -14.72 9.85
N THR A 722 2.55 -15.95 9.42
CA THR A 722 1.33 -16.27 8.65
C THR A 722 0.03 -16.16 9.45
N GLN A 723 0.04 -16.10 10.78
CA GLN A 723 -1.20 -15.86 11.55
C GLN A 723 -1.81 -14.48 11.25
N ASN A 724 -0.96 -13.47 11.08
CA ASN A 724 -1.40 -12.11 10.74
C ASN A 724 -1.68 -11.99 9.23
N GLU A 725 -0.93 -12.70 8.38
CA GLU A 725 -1.29 -12.83 6.96
C GLU A 725 -2.67 -13.47 6.77
N TYR A 726 -3.04 -14.48 7.57
CA TYR A 726 -4.36 -15.11 7.53
C TYR A 726 -5.48 -14.09 7.75
N ARG A 727 -5.34 -13.16 8.72
CA ARG A 727 -6.34 -12.09 8.94
C ARG A 727 -6.59 -11.28 7.67
N ARG A 728 -5.52 -10.86 6.98
CA ARG A 728 -5.59 -10.16 5.67
C ARG A 728 -6.26 -11.03 4.60
N GLN A 729 -5.92 -12.32 4.57
CA GLN A 729 -6.37 -13.24 3.54
C GLN A 729 -7.85 -13.66 3.71
N TRP A 730 -8.36 -13.66 4.95
CA TRP A 730 -9.78 -13.72 5.31
C TRP A 730 -10.52 -12.41 5.03
N ALA A 731 -9.91 -11.26 5.35
CA ALA A 731 -10.47 -9.94 5.04
C ALA A 731 -10.72 -9.76 3.52
N MET A 732 -9.78 -10.22 2.68
CA MET A 732 -9.97 -10.30 1.23
C MET A 732 -11.19 -11.14 0.83
N VAL A 733 -11.50 -12.24 1.53
CA VAL A 733 -12.70 -13.06 1.26
C VAL A 733 -13.97 -12.31 1.65
N CYS A 734 -13.96 -11.61 2.80
CA CYS A 734 -15.07 -10.75 3.21
C CYS A 734 -15.38 -9.66 2.17
N LEU A 735 -14.35 -8.92 1.72
CA LEU A 735 -14.50 -7.89 0.69
C LEU A 735 -14.91 -8.49 -0.67
N MET A 736 -14.42 -9.67 -1.05
CA MET A 736 -14.83 -10.32 -2.28
C MET A 736 -16.32 -10.72 -2.28
N ILE A 737 -16.85 -11.14 -1.12
CA ILE A 737 -18.29 -11.41 -0.96
C ILE A 737 -19.10 -10.10 -1.03
N GLU A 738 -18.61 -9.03 -0.40
CA GLU A 738 -19.25 -7.71 -0.41
C GLU A 738 -19.46 -7.15 -1.82
N MET A 739 -18.49 -7.36 -2.72
CA MET A 739 -18.62 -6.95 -4.13
C MET A 739 -19.76 -7.68 -4.87
N THR A 740 -19.99 -8.98 -4.58
CA THR A 740 -21.03 -9.77 -5.26
C THR A 740 -22.46 -9.38 -4.86
N LEU A 741 -22.64 -8.79 -3.67
CA LEU A 741 -23.93 -8.26 -3.21
C LEU A 741 -24.40 -7.09 -4.09
N LYS A 742 -25.72 -6.91 -4.20
CA LYS A 742 -26.32 -5.70 -4.80
C LYS A 742 -26.07 -4.46 -3.92
N PRO A 743 -26.07 -3.23 -4.47
CA PRO A 743 -25.92 -2.00 -3.68
C PRO A 743 -26.94 -1.88 -2.53
N GLU A 744 -28.20 -2.27 -2.77
CA GLU A 744 -29.26 -2.32 -1.75
C GLU A 744 -28.96 -3.31 -0.61
N GLU A 745 -28.45 -4.49 -0.97
CA GLU A 745 -28.06 -5.55 -0.02
C GLU A 745 -26.84 -5.12 0.81
N ARG A 746 -25.86 -4.44 0.19
CA ARG A 746 -24.72 -3.81 0.87
C ARG A 746 -25.18 -2.72 1.83
N ARG A 747 -26.05 -1.81 1.40
CA ARG A 747 -26.60 -0.73 2.23
C ARG A 747 -27.40 -1.30 3.42
N LYS A 748 -28.19 -2.35 3.21
CA LYS A 748 -28.90 -3.06 4.28
C LYS A 748 -27.93 -3.76 5.24
N ALA A 749 -26.86 -4.39 4.74
CA ALA A 749 -25.84 -4.98 5.59
C ALA A 749 -25.13 -3.91 6.45
N MET A 750 -24.74 -2.77 5.85
CA MET A 750 -24.14 -1.63 6.53
C MET A 750 -25.05 -1.09 7.64
N LEU A 751 -26.35 -0.93 7.39
CA LEU A 751 -27.32 -0.45 8.38
C LEU A 751 -27.49 -1.40 9.57
N ASN A 752 -27.20 -2.71 9.42
CA ASN A 752 -27.29 -3.67 10.52
C ASN A 752 -26.11 -3.59 11.51
N TYR A 753 -24.92 -3.13 11.07
CA TYR A 753 -23.75 -2.97 11.95
C TYR A 753 -23.38 -1.51 12.26
N SER A 754 -24.16 -0.53 11.78
CA SER A 754 -23.85 0.89 11.96
C SER A 754 -24.98 1.71 12.59
N ILE A 755 -24.60 2.54 13.55
CA ILE A 755 -25.48 3.41 14.33
C ILE A 755 -25.33 4.85 13.78
N PRO A 756 -26.39 5.68 13.73
CA PRO A 756 -26.26 7.09 13.36
C PRO A 756 -25.28 7.81 14.29
N PHE A 757 -24.45 8.69 13.74
CA PHE A 757 -23.55 9.51 14.57
C PHE A 757 -24.37 10.56 15.32
N GLU A 758 -24.03 10.82 16.59
CA GLU A 758 -24.89 11.63 17.47
C GLU A 758 -24.89 13.11 17.06
N LEU A 759 -23.71 13.63 16.67
CA LEU A 759 -23.53 15.02 16.22
C LEU A 759 -24.00 15.29 14.78
N ASP A 760 -24.12 14.26 13.94
CA ASP A 760 -24.62 14.36 12.56
C ASP A 760 -25.24 13.02 12.14
N HIS A 761 -26.56 12.92 12.21
CA HIS A 761 -27.30 11.69 11.88
C HIS A 761 -27.18 11.25 10.40
N LYS A 762 -26.59 12.07 9.52
CA LYS A 762 -26.23 11.67 8.15
C LYS A 762 -24.96 10.83 8.12
N LYS A 763 -24.00 11.09 9.02
CA LYS A 763 -22.84 10.24 9.23
C LYS A 763 -23.25 8.98 10.02
N ARG A 764 -22.58 7.87 9.75
CA ARG A 764 -22.76 6.57 10.42
C ARG A 764 -21.47 6.18 11.13
N ALA A 765 -21.58 5.47 12.24
CA ALA A 765 -20.46 4.98 13.02
C ALA A 765 -20.61 3.51 13.40
N ILE A 766 -19.47 2.87 13.70
CA ILE A 766 -19.40 1.58 14.38
C ILE A 766 -19.13 1.83 15.86
N ASN A 767 -19.95 1.22 16.72
CA ASN A 767 -19.77 1.25 18.17
C ASN A 767 -18.89 0.10 18.60
N ILE A 768 -17.81 0.41 19.30
CA ILE A 768 -16.80 -0.54 19.77
C ILE A 768 -16.71 -0.46 21.29
N THR A 769 -17.06 -1.56 21.96
CA THR A 769 -16.99 -1.70 23.42
C THR A 769 -15.59 -2.11 23.83
N LYS A 770 -14.72 -1.12 24.03
CA LYS A 770 -13.36 -1.36 24.53
C LYS A 770 -13.42 -1.70 26.01
N LYS A 771 -12.77 -2.79 26.41
CA LYS A 771 -12.33 -2.89 27.81
C LYS A 771 -11.31 -1.79 28.02
N ILE A 772 -11.52 -0.98 29.06
CA ILE A 772 -10.47 -0.15 29.62
C ILE A 772 -9.54 -1.14 30.33
N LEU A 773 -8.55 -1.65 29.58
CA LEU A 773 -7.26 -1.92 30.18
C LEU A 773 -6.80 -0.55 30.70
N GLY A 774 -6.95 -0.35 32.02
CA GLY A 774 -5.96 0.44 32.71
C GLY A 774 -4.60 -0.19 32.42
N GLU A 775 -3.58 0.64 32.25
CA GLU A 775 -2.25 0.25 31.80
C GLU A 775 -1.84 -1.09 32.42
N GLU A 776 -1.30 -2.01 31.61
CA GLU A 776 -0.73 -3.26 32.12
C GLU A 776 0.58 -2.96 32.85
N LEU A 777 0.39 -2.40 34.04
CA LEU A 777 1.35 -2.28 35.11
C LEU A 777 2.13 -3.59 35.15
N THR A 778 3.45 -3.46 35.02
CA THR A 778 4.37 -4.58 35.13
C THR A 778 4.11 -5.31 36.44
N GLU A 779 4.42 -6.61 36.53
CA GLU A 779 4.11 -7.37 37.75
C GLU A 779 4.73 -6.72 38.99
N SER A 780 5.92 -6.11 38.86
CA SER A 780 6.54 -5.23 39.85
C SER A 780 5.68 -4.03 40.27
N GLU A 781 5.06 -3.31 39.34
CA GLU A 781 4.20 -2.15 39.66
C GLU A 781 2.86 -2.57 40.28
N LYS A 782 2.30 -3.72 39.88
CA LYS A 782 1.12 -4.32 40.52
C LYS A 782 1.44 -4.69 41.96
N GLU A 783 2.55 -5.40 42.17
CA GLU A 783 3.01 -5.83 43.48
C GLU A 783 3.37 -4.64 44.39
N GLN A 784 3.98 -3.57 43.86
CA GLN A 784 4.21 -2.32 44.59
C GLN A 784 2.90 -1.63 45.00
N LYS A 785 1.91 -1.52 44.11
CA LYS A 785 0.60 -0.94 44.44
C LYS A 785 -0.17 -1.78 45.46
N GLU A 786 -0.04 -3.11 45.41
CA GLU A 786 -0.64 -4.01 46.40
C GLU A 786 0.06 -3.91 47.77
N LYS A 787 1.40 -3.88 47.81
CA LYS A 787 2.17 -3.63 49.04
C LYS A 787 1.80 -2.27 49.68
N ALA A 788 1.70 -1.20 48.88
CA ALA A 788 1.26 0.11 49.36
C ALA A 788 -0.19 0.09 49.89
N ALA A 789 -1.10 -0.62 49.21
CA ALA A 789 -2.48 -0.78 49.66
C ALA A 789 -2.60 -1.63 50.94
N ALA A 790 -1.72 -2.61 51.14
CA ALA A 790 -1.64 -3.41 52.36
C ALA A 790 -1.20 -2.55 53.56
N VAL A 791 -0.12 -1.77 53.42
CA VAL A 791 0.34 -0.82 54.46
C VAL A 791 -0.78 0.17 54.83
N LEU A 792 -1.44 0.78 53.85
CA LEU A 792 -2.56 1.71 54.10
C LEU A 792 -3.75 1.04 54.83
N ARG A 793 -4.00 -0.26 54.60
CA ARG A 793 -5.02 -1.03 55.34
C ARG A 793 -4.57 -1.28 56.78
N GLU A 794 -3.30 -1.60 57.02
CA GLU A 794 -2.75 -1.78 58.36
C GLU A 794 -2.75 -0.48 59.17
N GLU A 795 -2.29 0.63 58.59
CA GLU A 795 -2.36 1.96 59.20
C GLU A 795 -3.79 2.32 59.61
N LYS A 796 -4.76 2.15 58.70
CA LYS A 796 -6.19 2.38 59.01
C LYS A 796 -6.67 1.46 60.13
N ARG A 797 -6.26 0.19 60.15
CA ARG A 797 -6.61 -0.78 61.21
C ARG A 797 -5.99 -0.40 62.56
N GLN A 798 -4.75 0.08 62.59
CA GLN A 798 -4.08 0.58 63.79
C GLN A 798 -4.73 1.88 64.30
N LEU A 799 -5.01 2.83 63.40
CA LEU A 799 -5.65 4.10 63.73
C LEU A 799 -7.08 3.89 64.25
N LEU A 800 -7.82 2.94 63.67
CA LEU A 800 -9.15 2.55 64.13
C LEU A 800 -9.07 1.84 65.50
N LYS A 801 -8.12 0.92 65.72
CA LYS A 801 -7.83 0.37 67.07
C LYS A 801 -7.49 1.47 68.09
N LYS A 802 -6.71 2.49 67.69
CA LYS A 802 -6.32 3.62 68.56
C LYS A 802 -7.52 4.50 68.91
N ARG A 803 -8.43 4.76 67.96
CA ARG A 803 -9.73 5.42 68.23
C ARG A 803 -10.58 4.60 69.20
N LEU A 804 -10.75 3.31 68.94
CA LEU A 804 -11.55 2.41 69.79
C LEU A 804 -10.98 2.30 71.22
N LYS A 805 -9.65 2.25 71.37
CA LYS A 805 -8.99 2.30 72.69
C LYS A 805 -9.19 3.66 73.40
N ASN A 806 -9.16 4.77 72.66
CA ASN A 806 -9.46 6.10 73.22
C ASN A 806 -10.94 6.26 73.62
N GLU A 807 -11.87 5.66 72.87
CA GLU A 807 -13.30 5.63 73.25
C GLU A 807 -13.55 4.73 74.47
N MET A 808 -12.89 3.57 74.56
CA MET A 808 -12.93 2.74 75.77
C MET A 808 -12.35 3.49 76.98
N ALA A 809 -11.21 4.18 76.83
CA ALA A 809 -10.65 5.02 77.89
C ALA A 809 -11.61 6.13 78.34
N ARG A 810 -12.29 6.81 77.40
CA ARG A 810 -13.36 7.79 77.71
C ARG A 810 -14.57 7.18 78.42
N ARG A 811 -14.93 5.92 78.13
CA ARG A 811 -16.05 5.22 78.80
C ARG A 811 -15.68 4.69 80.19
N VAL A 812 -14.41 4.42 80.47
CA VAL A 812 -13.93 3.99 81.80
C VAL A 812 -13.64 5.21 82.70
N GLY A 813 -13.23 6.35 82.12
CA GLY A 813 -12.91 7.59 82.84
C GLY A 813 -14.02 8.64 82.85
N GLY A 814 -15.23 8.33 83.35
CA GLY A 814 -16.31 9.31 83.47
C GLY A 814 -17.44 8.91 84.42
N ARG A 815 -17.71 9.73 85.45
CA ARG A 815 -18.89 9.60 86.34
C ARG A 815 -20.15 10.19 85.67
N PRO A 816 -21.36 9.67 85.95
CA PRO A 816 -22.60 10.21 85.39
C PRO A 816 -23.20 11.35 86.24
N THR A 817 -23.24 12.57 85.69
CA THR A 817 -24.01 13.74 86.22
C THR A 817 -24.19 14.75 85.07
N THR A 818 -25.39 14.90 84.49
CA THR A 818 -26.47 15.88 84.79
C THR A 818 -26.40 17.24 84.08
N SER A 819 -27.41 17.45 83.21
CA SER A 819 -28.33 18.61 83.17
C SER A 819 -28.01 19.92 82.43
N TYR A 820 -29.13 20.56 82.01
CA TYR A 820 -29.39 21.93 81.52
C TYR A 820 -29.16 22.31 80.04
N PHE A 821 -30.30 22.62 79.39
CA PHE A 821 -30.65 23.81 78.58
C PHE A 821 -29.58 24.94 78.53
N ASP A 822 -29.36 25.68 77.42
CA ASP A 822 -29.95 25.68 76.06
C ASP A 822 -28.88 26.21 75.03
N THR A 823 -29.07 26.91 73.88
CA THR A 823 -30.20 27.62 73.23
C THR A 823 -30.07 27.61 71.67
N SER A 824 -31.06 28.20 70.99
CA SER A 824 -31.21 28.42 69.52
C SER A 824 -30.64 29.80 69.07
N PRO A 825 -30.79 30.34 67.81
CA PRO A 825 -31.65 29.90 66.68
C PRO A 825 -31.21 30.10 65.19
N SER A 826 -31.63 29.17 64.31
CA SER A 826 -32.23 29.44 62.95
C SER A 826 -31.34 29.95 61.77
N PRO A 827 -31.86 30.16 60.52
CA PRO A 827 -32.54 29.17 59.64
C PRO A 827 -32.12 29.23 58.12
N PHE A 828 -32.81 28.44 57.28
CA PHE A 828 -32.76 28.36 55.79
C PHE A 828 -31.49 27.72 55.16
N LYS A 829 -31.55 27.05 53.98
CA LYS A 829 -32.55 27.11 52.88
C LYS A 829 -32.82 25.74 52.21
N THR A 830 -33.93 25.69 51.47
CA THR A 830 -34.44 24.66 50.54
C THR A 830 -33.44 24.27 49.41
N ALA A 831 -33.61 23.23 48.57
CA ALA A 831 -34.85 22.63 48.03
C ALA A 831 -34.72 21.19 47.49
N SER A 832 -35.82 20.66 46.92
CA SER A 832 -36.04 19.31 46.42
C SER A 832 -35.74 19.09 44.91
N ARG A 833 -35.41 17.85 44.53
CA ARG A 833 -35.75 17.10 43.28
C ARG A 833 -34.80 15.88 43.15
N ALA A 834 -35.16 14.74 42.53
CA ALA A 834 -36.46 14.13 42.22
C ALA A 834 -36.27 12.61 41.98
N ARG A 835 -37.31 11.79 42.18
CA ARG A 835 -37.33 10.38 41.74
C ARG A 835 -37.98 10.26 40.36
N VAL A 836 -37.17 9.97 39.34
CA VAL A 836 -37.56 9.49 38.00
C VAL A 836 -36.38 8.66 37.48
N GLY A 837 -36.51 7.44 36.96
CA GLY A 837 -37.69 6.59 36.84
C GLY A 837 -37.27 5.22 36.30
N GLU A 838 -37.02 4.24 37.18
CA GLU A 838 -36.61 2.89 36.80
C GLU A 838 -37.81 2.07 36.28
N THR A 839 -38.09 2.15 34.98
CA THR A 839 -39.06 1.28 34.32
C THR A 839 -38.59 0.87 32.93
N ARG A 840 -38.70 -0.44 32.62
CA ARG A 840 -38.50 -1.09 31.31
C ARG A 840 -37.07 -1.08 30.74
N PHE A 841 -36.28 -2.07 31.17
CA PHE A 841 -35.25 -2.69 30.33
C PHE A 841 -35.09 -4.21 30.59
N ALA A 842 -36.20 -4.89 30.93
CA ALA A 842 -36.24 -6.32 31.19
C ALA A 842 -36.80 -7.15 30.00
N ASP A 843 -37.67 -6.58 29.18
CA ASP A 843 -38.50 -7.29 28.20
C ASP A 843 -37.86 -7.39 26.80
N LEU A 844 -36.54 -7.51 26.71
CA LEU A 844 -35.77 -7.52 25.44
C LEU A 844 -34.71 -8.64 25.33
N LEU A 845 -34.84 -9.69 26.15
CA LEU A 845 -34.03 -10.92 26.06
C LEU A 845 -34.92 -12.17 26.17
N SER A 846 -35.65 -12.44 25.08
CA SER A 846 -36.33 -13.70 24.77
C SER A 846 -36.24 -13.98 23.28
#